data_AF-A0A5D0SY06-F1
#
_entry.id   AF-A0A5D0SY06-F1
#
_cell.length_a   1.000
_cell.length_b   1.000
_cell.length_c   1.000
_cell.angle_alpha   90.00
_cell.angle_beta   90.00
_cell.angle_gamma   90.00
#
_symmetry.space_group_name_H-M   'P 1'
#
loop_
_entity.id
_entity.type
_entity.pdbx_description
1 polymer ?
#
loop_
_entity_poly.entity_id
_entity_poly.type
_entity_poly.pdbx_seq_one_letter_code
_entity_poly.pdbx_strand_id
1 'polypeptide(L)'
;MAGTRPRRRRGAVTFLAVALTAATVGPAVPAAADSPARTAIDSAFERAANEFDVPRDLLVAVGYGESRLDGHDGEPSQANGYGVMHLVSNPTRHSLERAAALTGEPVARLKATTSANIRGGAAVLRDLADAQGLTADDRDRITAWYPIVASYGGAVDDPTARLYADHVYDLLQQGIPGAAPVRPHRVEPERGRYAQVSPAGTPSSKLAAAAVPEYPPARWIAANGANYGAGRSSRITTVIIHVTQGSYAGTISWFQNPAAGVSAHYVVKSSNGEITQMVREGDTAYHARSGNAYGVGIEHEGYVDNPAWFTDPMYRSSAALTRYLCDKYGIPKSRAGIKGHNEIPGNTHTDPGPNWNWNYYISLVNQGGTGTGSAYLAGSPTDFTGDGKDDAVAFTHGALADVYVSTSTGTGFAGTSVKWNDFFGLTGETPLTGDFNGDGRDDIVAFTHGSLGDVYVGLSTGTGFAGGAKWHDFFAPGAEVPAVGDVNGDGRDDIITFTHDAAGDVYVALSTGSSFGPGQKWHEFFSIAGEYPAVGDVDGDGKADLITFTQGPASASDVIVALSTGTAFGASQKWHDLFAVGAEQPRVGDINGDGKDDIVTFTCDADADVYAAVSDGASFVGTTVKWNDFFCLAGEFPSRGDVNGDGRDDIIVFTKGATNDVFVGLSTGTAFAGGAKWHDYFGLTGETTL
;
A
#
# COMPACT_ATOMS: atom_id res chain seq x y z
N MET A 1 -17.84 30.43 54.13
CA MET A 1 -18.20 29.45 55.18
C MET A 1 -19.35 28.60 54.68
N ALA A 2 -19.25 27.29 54.92
CA ALA A 2 -20.13 26.24 54.43
C ALA A 2 -21.54 26.26 55.04
N GLY A 3 -22.49 25.55 54.40
CA GLY A 3 -23.77 25.18 55.02
C GLY A 3 -24.75 24.46 54.10
N THR A 4 -24.60 23.15 53.96
CA THR A 4 -25.40 22.22 53.14
C THR A 4 -26.67 21.67 53.80
N ARG A 5 -27.73 21.48 52.98
CA ARG A 5 -28.76 20.38 52.92
C ARG A 5 -29.74 20.21 54.12
N PRO A 6 -31.03 19.78 53.91
CA PRO A 6 -31.34 18.40 53.49
C PRO A 6 -32.63 18.10 52.65
N ARG A 7 -32.60 16.85 52.15
CA ARG A 7 -33.58 15.96 51.48
C ARG A 7 -35.08 16.12 51.80
N ARG A 8 -35.94 15.67 50.85
CA ARG A 8 -37.08 14.78 51.17
C ARG A 8 -37.56 13.91 49.99
N ARG A 9 -38.11 12.75 50.39
CA ARG A 9 -38.47 11.54 49.61
C ARG A 9 -39.83 11.62 48.91
N ARG A 10 -39.97 10.78 47.89
CA ARG A 10 -41.17 10.40 47.13
C ARG A 10 -42.22 9.66 47.98
N GLY A 11 -43.49 9.80 47.57
CA GLY A 11 -44.64 8.95 47.92
C GLY A 11 -45.75 9.14 46.88
N ALA A 12 -46.23 8.03 46.31
CA ALA A 12 -47.13 7.89 45.15
C ALA A 12 -48.60 8.21 45.42
N VAL A 13 -49.43 8.38 44.37
CA VAL A 13 -50.74 7.69 44.17
C VAL A 13 -51.15 7.72 42.67
N THR A 14 -51.69 6.56 42.27
CA THR A 14 -52.30 5.99 41.05
C THR A 14 -53.44 6.77 40.38
N PHE A 15 -53.63 6.59 39.06
CA PHE A 15 -54.97 6.49 38.44
C PHE A 15 -54.99 5.50 37.26
N LEU A 16 -56.09 4.75 37.19
CA LEU A 16 -56.45 3.70 36.26
C LEU A 16 -57.23 4.29 35.06
N ALA A 17 -56.98 3.83 33.83
CA ALA A 17 -57.94 3.95 32.73
C ALA A 17 -57.84 2.74 31.79
N VAL A 18 -59.00 2.15 31.51
CA VAL A 18 -59.24 0.94 30.73
C VAL A 18 -59.40 1.27 29.24
N ALA A 19 -58.99 0.30 28.42
CA ALA A 19 -58.86 0.27 26.97
C ALA A 19 -60.15 0.46 26.15
N LEU A 20 -59.97 0.90 24.90
CA LEU A 20 -60.71 0.35 23.75
C LEU A 20 -59.78 0.22 22.54
N THR A 21 -59.79 -0.97 21.97
CA THR A 21 -58.98 -1.50 20.87
C THR A 21 -59.45 -1.02 19.50
N ALA A 22 -58.52 -0.56 18.66
CA ALA A 22 -58.64 -0.59 17.21
C ALA A 22 -57.48 -1.44 16.66
N ALA A 23 -57.83 -2.54 16.01
CA ALA A 23 -56.89 -3.44 15.37
C ALA A 23 -56.34 -2.80 14.08
N THR A 24 -55.09 -2.39 14.10
CA THR A 24 -54.29 -2.17 12.89
C THR A 24 -53.33 -3.34 12.76
N VAL A 25 -53.53 -4.16 11.73
CA VAL A 25 -52.56 -5.16 11.29
C VAL A 25 -51.32 -4.41 10.81
N GLY A 26 -50.31 -4.33 11.66
CA GLY A 26 -48.99 -3.88 11.26
C GLY A 26 -48.32 -4.94 10.39
N PRO A 27 -47.46 -4.57 9.42
CA PRO A 27 -46.69 -5.54 8.67
C PRO A 27 -45.88 -6.38 9.65
N ALA A 28 -45.91 -7.70 9.47
CA ALA A 28 -45.08 -8.62 10.24
C ALA A 28 -43.63 -8.16 10.14
N VAL A 29 -43.00 -7.89 11.30
CA VAL A 29 -41.55 -7.78 11.39
C VAL A 29 -41.01 -9.07 10.79
N PRO A 30 -40.18 -9.03 9.72
CA PRO A 30 -39.58 -10.25 9.22
C PRO A 30 -38.80 -10.85 10.39
N ALA A 31 -39.06 -12.13 10.68
CA ALA A 31 -38.24 -12.89 11.60
C ALA A 31 -36.78 -12.61 11.24
N ALA A 32 -35.97 -12.26 12.24
CA ALA A 32 -34.53 -12.09 12.07
C ALA A 32 -34.03 -13.23 11.19
N ALA A 33 -33.51 -12.88 10.00
CA ALA A 33 -32.96 -13.87 9.10
C ALA A 33 -31.96 -14.70 9.93
N ASP A 34 -32.15 -16.02 9.93
CA ASP A 34 -31.18 -16.94 10.49
C ASP A 34 -29.79 -16.51 10.00
N SER A 35 -28.85 -16.33 10.93
CA SER A 35 -27.46 -16.08 10.58
C SER A 35 -27.06 -17.07 9.49
N PRO A 36 -26.42 -16.64 8.39
CA PRO A 36 -26.10 -17.55 7.29
C PRO A 36 -25.43 -18.80 7.87
N ALA A 37 -25.95 -19.98 7.53
CA ALA A 37 -25.47 -21.23 8.09
C ALA A 37 -23.95 -21.29 7.93
N ARG A 38 -23.23 -21.46 9.05
CA ARG A 38 -21.76 -21.54 9.06
C ARG A 38 -21.30 -22.57 8.04
N THR A 39 -20.27 -22.25 7.27
CA THR A 39 -19.74 -23.19 6.27
C THR A 39 -19.20 -24.45 6.97
N ALA A 40 -19.01 -25.53 6.20
CA ALA A 40 -18.46 -26.77 6.75
C ALA A 40 -17.05 -26.58 7.33
N ILE A 41 -16.25 -25.69 6.72
CA ILE A 41 -14.90 -25.36 7.17
C ILE A 41 -14.91 -24.50 8.43
N ASP A 42 -15.76 -23.47 8.50
CA ASP A 42 -15.94 -22.65 9.69
C ASP A 42 -16.37 -23.50 10.90
N SER A 43 -17.32 -24.40 10.67
CA SER A 43 -17.77 -25.35 11.70
C SER A 43 -16.66 -26.32 12.14
N ALA A 44 -15.70 -26.64 11.26
CA ALA A 44 -14.56 -27.48 11.61
C ALA A 44 -13.55 -26.73 12.49
N PHE A 45 -13.27 -25.46 12.18
CA PHE A 45 -12.46 -24.58 13.02
C PHE A 45 -13.07 -24.39 14.40
N GLU A 46 -14.37 -24.11 14.48
CA GLU A 46 -15.07 -23.96 15.75
C GLU A 46 -14.97 -25.22 16.62
N ARG A 47 -15.18 -26.42 16.03
CA ARG A 47 -15.10 -27.67 16.79
C ARG A 47 -13.68 -27.96 17.27
N ALA A 48 -12.68 -27.77 16.42
CA ALA A 48 -11.29 -28.01 16.77
C ALA A 48 -10.79 -27.02 17.83
N ALA A 49 -11.16 -25.74 17.70
CA ALA A 49 -10.89 -24.70 18.69
C ALA A 49 -11.44 -25.07 20.07
N ASN A 50 -12.71 -25.47 20.13
CA ASN A 50 -13.37 -25.88 21.36
C ASN A 50 -12.80 -27.19 21.95
N GLU A 51 -12.41 -28.14 21.10
CA GLU A 51 -11.85 -29.42 21.54
C GLU A 51 -10.46 -29.26 22.16
N PHE A 52 -9.61 -28.41 21.57
CA PHE A 52 -8.22 -28.26 21.97
C PHE A 52 -7.93 -26.98 22.76
N ASP A 53 -8.96 -26.19 23.09
CA ASP A 53 -8.83 -24.98 23.89
C ASP A 53 -7.80 -24.01 23.25
N VAL A 54 -8.04 -23.74 21.96
CA VAL A 54 -7.29 -22.82 21.09
C VAL A 54 -8.26 -21.75 20.59
N PRO A 55 -7.92 -20.43 20.60
CA PRO A 55 -8.78 -19.40 20.03
C PRO A 55 -9.12 -19.69 18.56
N ARG A 56 -10.41 -19.73 18.22
CA ARG A 56 -10.88 -20.05 16.86
C ARG A 56 -10.26 -19.14 15.81
N ASP A 57 -10.25 -17.83 16.05
CA ASP A 57 -9.75 -16.84 15.08
C ASP A 57 -8.24 -16.98 14.85
N LEU A 58 -7.47 -17.32 15.88
CA LEU A 58 -6.05 -17.66 15.74
C LEU A 58 -5.85 -18.91 14.89
N LEU A 59 -6.63 -19.95 15.14
CA LEU A 59 -6.55 -21.21 14.40
C LEU A 59 -6.88 -21.00 12.92
N VAL A 60 -7.89 -20.18 12.63
CA VAL A 60 -8.22 -19.75 11.26
C VAL A 60 -7.07 -18.94 10.65
N ALA A 61 -6.49 -17.99 11.38
CA ALA A 61 -5.37 -17.18 10.88
C ALA A 61 -4.14 -18.01 10.54
N VAL A 62 -3.81 -19.02 11.35
CA VAL A 62 -2.75 -19.99 11.03
C VAL A 62 -3.11 -20.74 9.75
N GLY A 63 -4.30 -21.33 9.64
CA GLY A 63 -4.69 -22.06 8.42
C GLY A 63 -4.77 -21.18 7.17
N TYR A 64 -5.14 -19.91 7.34
CA TYR A 64 -5.18 -18.94 6.23
C TYR A 64 -3.77 -18.54 5.78
N GLY A 65 -2.86 -18.28 6.72
CA GLY A 65 -1.46 -17.96 6.40
C GLY A 65 -0.70 -19.13 5.78
N GLU A 66 -1.10 -20.38 6.08
CA GLU A 66 -0.47 -21.56 5.50
C GLU A 66 -0.98 -21.90 4.09
N SER A 67 -2.29 -21.86 3.88
CA SER A 67 -2.89 -22.37 2.65
C SER A 67 -4.10 -21.59 2.14
N ARG A 68 -4.40 -20.42 2.70
CA ARG A 68 -5.66 -19.67 2.45
C ARG A 68 -6.90 -20.54 2.66
N LEU A 69 -6.84 -21.43 3.65
CA LEU A 69 -7.89 -22.39 3.98
C LEU A 69 -8.17 -23.42 2.88
N ASP A 70 -7.22 -23.61 1.97
CA ASP A 70 -7.27 -24.63 0.93
C ASP A 70 -6.64 -25.94 1.44
N GLY A 71 -7.33 -27.06 1.21
CA GLY A 71 -6.84 -28.39 1.54
C GLY A 71 -5.92 -28.98 0.47
N HIS A 72 -5.86 -28.34 -0.72
CA HIS A 72 -5.07 -28.73 -1.88
C HIS A 72 -5.28 -30.22 -2.24
N ASP A 73 -6.53 -30.69 -2.13
CA ASP A 73 -6.98 -32.07 -2.36
C ASP A 73 -6.13 -33.17 -1.68
N GLY A 74 -5.44 -32.82 -0.60
CA GLY A 74 -4.55 -33.72 0.13
C GLY A 74 -3.19 -33.99 -0.51
N GLU A 75 -2.85 -33.28 -1.59
CA GLU A 75 -1.52 -33.28 -2.20
C GLU A 75 -0.53 -32.46 -1.36
N PRO A 76 0.75 -32.86 -1.30
CA PRO A 76 1.76 -32.17 -0.49
C PRO A 76 2.22 -30.86 -1.12
N SER A 77 2.56 -29.90 -0.25
CA SER A 77 3.47 -28.78 -0.58
C SER A 77 4.90 -29.26 -0.81
N GLN A 78 5.78 -28.36 -1.29
CA GLN A 78 7.22 -28.67 -1.46
C GLN A 78 7.91 -29.12 -0.15
N ALA A 79 7.46 -28.61 1.00
CA ALA A 79 7.99 -29.02 2.31
C ALA A 79 7.43 -30.38 2.80
N ASN A 80 6.61 -31.04 1.98
CA ASN A 80 5.81 -32.22 2.32
C ASN A 80 4.81 -31.95 3.48
N GLY A 81 4.23 -30.75 3.46
CA GLY A 81 3.12 -30.32 4.32
C GLY A 81 1.77 -30.50 3.65
N TYR A 82 0.74 -30.86 4.41
CA TYR A 82 -0.57 -31.27 3.90
C TYR A 82 -1.74 -30.50 4.53
N GLY A 83 -2.76 -30.25 3.71
CA GLY A 83 -4.04 -29.70 4.12
C GLY A 83 -3.99 -28.27 4.66
N VAL A 84 -5.13 -27.81 5.18
CA VAL A 84 -5.37 -26.42 5.61
C VAL A 84 -4.37 -25.90 6.65
N MET A 85 -3.89 -26.77 7.53
CA MET A 85 -2.98 -26.43 8.62
C MET A 85 -1.52 -26.73 8.28
N HIS A 86 -1.22 -27.17 7.05
CA HIS A 86 0.13 -27.53 6.59
C HIS A 86 0.87 -28.46 7.55
N LEU A 87 0.26 -29.62 7.83
CA LEU A 87 0.89 -30.62 8.70
C LEU A 87 2.03 -31.32 7.95
N VAL A 88 3.26 -31.17 8.43
CA VAL A 88 4.51 -31.52 7.75
C VAL A 88 5.04 -32.88 8.16
N SER A 89 5.51 -33.65 7.16
CA SER A 89 6.29 -34.88 7.35
C SER A 89 7.55 -34.84 6.49
N ASN A 90 8.69 -34.49 7.05
CA ASN A 90 9.98 -34.47 6.35
C ASN A 90 11.12 -34.82 7.33
N PRO A 91 12.39 -34.98 6.89
CA PRO A 91 13.48 -35.44 7.76
C PRO A 91 13.74 -34.60 9.02
N THR A 92 13.24 -33.37 9.06
CA THR A 92 13.47 -32.39 10.13
C THR A 92 12.21 -31.97 10.88
N ARG A 93 11.02 -32.21 10.30
CA ARG A 93 9.73 -31.78 10.84
C ARG A 93 8.70 -32.90 10.72
N HIS A 94 8.04 -33.20 11.84
CA HIS A 94 7.11 -34.33 11.97
C HIS A 94 5.78 -33.89 12.61
N SER A 95 5.26 -32.71 12.24
CA SER A 95 3.99 -32.20 12.79
C SER A 95 2.80 -33.04 12.35
N LEU A 96 2.86 -33.71 11.20
CA LEU A 96 1.84 -34.65 10.74
C LEU A 96 1.77 -35.90 11.63
N GLU A 97 2.92 -36.50 11.95
CA GLU A 97 2.99 -37.65 12.84
C GLU A 97 2.58 -37.27 14.27
N ARG A 98 3.00 -36.08 14.73
CA ARG A 98 2.60 -35.52 16.02
C ARG A 98 1.08 -35.32 16.09
N ALA A 99 0.47 -34.75 15.05
CA ALA A 99 -0.98 -34.60 14.95
C ALA A 99 -1.71 -35.95 14.97
N ALA A 100 -1.19 -36.97 14.27
CA ALA A 100 -1.76 -38.33 14.29
C ALA A 100 -1.74 -38.94 15.71
N ALA A 101 -0.62 -38.79 16.41
CA ALA A 101 -0.48 -39.28 17.79
C ALA A 101 -1.42 -38.56 18.77
N LEU A 102 -1.54 -37.23 18.65
CA LEU A 102 -2.37 -36.41 19.55
C LEU A 102 -3.88 -36.60 19.33
N THR A 103 -4.30 -36.80 18.08
CA THR A 103 -5.72 -36.87 17.73
C THR A 103 -6.28 -38.29 17.62
N GLY A 104 -5.40 -39.29 17.49
CA GLY A 104 -5.74 -40.68 17.14
C GLY A 104 -6.17 -40.86 15.67
N GLU A 105 -6.07 -39.82 14.84
CA GLU A 105 -6.45 -39.87 13.43
C GLU A 105 -5.38 -40.57 12.58
N PRO A 106 -5.77 -41.44 11.63
CA PRO A 106 -4.82 -42.00 10.67
C PRO A 106 -4.17 -40.89 9.82
N VAL A 107 -2.87 -41.01 9.57
CA VAL A 107 -2.10 -40.06 8.74
C VAL A 107 -2.79 -39.80 7.39
N ALA A 108 -3.32 -40.84 6.73
CA ALA A 108 -4.03 -40.69 5.46
C ALA A 108 -5.25 -39.74 5.55
N ARG A 109 -5.96 -39.75 6.69
CA ARG A 109 -7.12 -38.88 6.91
C ARG A 109 -6.69 -37.44 7.20
N LEU A 110 -5.61 -37.25 7.95
CA LEU A 110 -5.01 -35.93 8.19
C LEU A 110 -4.50 -35.29 6.89
N LYS A 111 -4.07 -36.08 5.91
CA LYS A 111 -3.69 -35.56 4.57
C LYS A 111 -4.91 -35.13 3.76
N ALA A 112 -5.90 -36.00 3.61
CA ALA A 112 -6.97 -35.83 2.62
C ALA A 112 -8.27 -35.19 3.14
N THR A 113 -8.47 -35.07 4.45
CA THR A 113 -9.73 -34.57 5.02
C THR A 113 -9.52 -33.25 5.75
N THR A 114 -10.06 -32.16 5.21
CA THR A 114 -9.95 -30.80 5.76
C THR A 114 -10.28 -30.71 7.24
N SER A 115 -11.39 -31.30 7.68
CA SER A 115 -11.79 -31.24 9.10
C SER A 115 -10.86 -32.03 10.02
N ALA A 116 -10.30 -33.16 9.56
CA ALA A 116 -9.31 -33.91 10.32
C ALA A 116 -7.98 -33.14 10.40
N ASN A 117 -7.58 -32.49 9.29
CA ASN A 117 -6.38 -31.67 9.23
C ASN A 117 -6.46 -30.45 10.18
N ILE A 118 -7.58 -29.73 10.17
CA ILE A 118 -7.85 -28.62 11.11
C ILE A 118 -7.78 -29.11 12.56
N ARG A 119 -8.42 -30.24 12.86
CA ARG A 119 -8.35 -30.89 14.19
C ARG A 119 -6.91 -31.23 14.58
N GLY A 120 -6.12 -31.77 13.65
CA GLY A 120 -4.70 -32.08 13.84
C GLY A 120 -3.84 -30.85 14.12
N GLY A 121 -4.03 -29.76 13.37
CA GLY A 121 -3.33 -28.49 13.59
C GLY A 121 -3.65 -27.89 14.96
N ALA A 122 -4.93 -27.89 15.36
CA ALA A 122 -5.35 -27.44 16.68
C ALA A 122 -4.70 -28.27 17.81
N ALA A 123 -4.63 -29.58 17.65
CA ALA A 123 -3.97 -30.47 18.61
C ALA A 123 -2.47 -30.15 18.75
N VAL A 124 -1.77 -29.92 17.64
CA VAL A 124 -0.34 -29.55 17.66
C VAL A 124 -0.12 -28.19 18.31
N LEU A 125 -0.94 -27.17 18.00
CA LEU A 125 -0.89 -25.87 18.66
C LEU A 125 -1.11 -26.00 20.16
N ARG A 126 -2.07 -26.83 20.58
CA ARG A 126 -2.34 -27.05 21.99
C ARG A 126 -1.17 -27.73 22.70
N ASP A 127 -0.61 -28.77 22.11
CA ASP A 127 0.55 -29.48 22.67
C ASP A 127 1.79 -28.56 22.79
N LEU A 128 1.97 -27.62 21.85
CA LEU A 128 2.99 -26.58 21.96
C LEU A 128 2.69 -25.58 23.09
N ALA A 129 1.43 -25.16 23.26
CA ALA A 129 1.01 -24.28 24.34
C ALA A 129 1.26 -24.91 25.72
N ASP A 130 0.93 -26.20 25.88
CA ASP A 130 1.21 -26.95 27.10
C ASP A 130 2.72 -27.07 27.37
N ALA A 131 3.51 -27.38 26.33
CA ALA A 131 4.96 -27.48 26.44
C ALA A 131 5.63 -26.15 26.85
N GLN A 132 5.01 -25.01 26.51
CA GLN A 132 5.49 -23.67 26.88
C GLN A 132 4.81 -23.11 28.13
N GLY A 133 3.92 -23.87 28.76
CA GLY A 133 3.34 -23.54 30.05
C GLY A 133 2.23 -22.50 30.03
N LEU A 134 1.51 -22.32 28.91
CA LEU A 134 0.33 -21.45 28.88
C LEU A 134 -0.75 -22.03 29.81
N THR A 135 -1.26 -21.20 30.72
CA THR A 135 -2.38 -21.56 31.59
C THR A 135 -3.71 -21.53 30.84
N ALA A 136 -4.81 -21.95 31.46
CA ALA A 136 -6.14 -21.81 30.86
C ALA A 136 -6.47 -20.35 30.54
N ASP A 137 -6.22 -19.45 31.50
CA ASP A 137 -6.45 -18.02 31.34
C ASP A 137 -5.57 -17.40 30.24
N ASP A 138 -4.34 -17.92 30.03
CA ASP A 138 -3.50 -17.48 28.91
C ASP A 138 -4.09 -17.91 27.57
N ARG A 139 -4.65 -19.12 27.49
CA ARG A 139 -5.18 -19.66 26.23
C ARG A 139 -6.44 -18.94 25.77
N ASP A 140 -7.21 -18.35 26.67
CA ASP A 140 -8.32 -17.45 26.34
C ASP A 140 -7.86 -16.11 25.72
N ARG A 141 -6.60 -15.73 25.94
CA ARG A 141 -6.03 -14.45 25.44
C ARG A 141 -5.27 -14.70 24.14
N ILE A 142 -5.88 -14.29 23.03
CA ILE A 142 -5.27 -14.47 21.70
C ILE A 142 -3.83 -13.93 21.61
N THR A 143 -3.52 -12.82 22.31
CA THR A 143 -2.19 -12.20 22.35
C THR A 143 -1.09 -13.09 22.94
N ALA A 144 -1.43 -13.99 23.87
CA ALA A 144 -0.47 -14.87 24.54
C ALA A 144 0.04 -16.01 23.65
N TRP A 145 -0.63 -16.27 22.51
CA TRP A 145 -0.28 -17.38 21.63
C TRP A 145 0.88 -17.09 20.69
N TYR A 146 1.42 -15.86 20.65
CA TYR A 146 2.45 -15.47 19.70
C TYR A 146 3.68 -16.41 19.72
N PRO A 147 4.25 -16.78 20.89
CA PRO A 147 5.40 -17.69 20.93
C PRO A 147 5.05 -19.11 20.45
N ILE A 148 3.79 -19.52 20.59
CA ILE A 148 3.27 -20.82 20.15
C ILE A 148 3.18 -20.86 18.63
N VAL A 149 2.63 -19.81 18.02
CA VAL A 149 2.56 -19.64 16.56
C VAL A 149 3.97 -19.61 15.96
N ALA A 150 4.90 -18.86 16.56
CA ALA A 150 6.29 -18.82 16.10
C ALA A 150 6.95 -20.22 16.11
N SER A 151 6.60 -21.05 17.10
CA SER A 151 7.09 -22.42 17.19
C SER A 151 6.39 -23.37 16.22
N TYR A 152 5.11 -23.15 15.93
CA TYR A 152 4.32 -23.92 14.98
C TYR A 152 4.91 -23.85 13.57
N GLY A 153 5.34 -22.66 13.15
CA GLY A 153 6.00 -22.41 11.86
C GLY A 153 7.28 -23.24 11.65
N GLY A 154 7.87 -23.75 12.73
CA GLY A 154 8.94 -24.76 12.72
C GLY A 154 10.23 -24.32 12.02
N ALA A 155 10.51 -23.02 12.05
CA ALA A 155 11.76 -22.46 11.58
C ALA A 155 12.95 -22.89 12.47
N VAL A 156 14.14 -22.98 11.86
CA VAL A 156 15.37 -23.38 12.56
C VAL A 156 16.03 -22.24 13.35
N ASP A 157 15.64 -20.99 13.08
CA ASP A 157 16.14 -19.80 13.76
C ASP A 157 15.00 -18.90 14.25
N ASP A 158 15.29 -18.12 15.30
CA ASP A 158 14.31 -17.25 15.95
C ASP A 158 13.81 -16.09 15.04
N PRO A 159 14.64 -15.44 14.20
CA PRO A 159 14.16 -14.40 13.29
C PRO A 159 13.13 -14.90 12.26
N THR A 160 13.31 -16.10 11.71
CA THR A 160 12.36 -16.69 10.75
C THR A 160 11.11 -17.20 11.45
N ALA A 161 11.23 -17.71 12.68
CA ALA A 161 10.08 -18.03 13.52
C ALA A 161 9.24 -16.77 13.84
N ARG A 162 9.92 -15.64 14.09
CA ARG A 162 9.29 -14.33 14.28
C ARG A 162 8.57 -13.87 13.00
N LEU A 163 9.20 -14.00 11.83
CA LEU A 163 8.60 -13.66 10.52
C LEU A 163 7.26 -14.39 10.30
N TYR A 164 7.21 -15.69 10.61
CA TYR A 164 5.99 -16.48 10.51
C TYR A 164 4.88 -15.98 11.46
N ALA A 165 5.23 -15.75 12.73
CA ALA A 165 4.25 -15.28 13.71
C ALA A 165 3.76 -13.85 13.43
N ASP A 166 4.64 -12.95 12.97
CA ASP A 166 4.24 -11.60 12.55
C ASP A 166 3.19 -11.67 11.45
N HIS A 167 3.38 -12.52 10.43
CA HIS A 167 2.40 -12.71 9.37
C HIS A 167 1.02 -13.17 9.88
N VAL A 168 0.95 -14.16 10.77
CA VAL A 168 -0.33 -14.64 11.33
C VAL A 168 -1.03 -13.54 12.12
N TYR A 169 -0.28 -12.68 12.82
CA TYR A 169 -0.86 -11.58 13.59
C TYR A 169 -1.26 -10.38 12.73
N ASP A 170 -0.61 -10.16 11.58
CA ASP A 170 -1.08 -9.19 10.58
C ASP A 170 -2.44 -9.62 10.01
N LEU A 171 -2.62 -10.92 9.73
CA LEU A 171 -3.91 -11.46 9.29
C LEU A 171 -5.01 -11.30 10.34
N LEU A 172 -4.69 -11.49 11.63
CA LEU A 172 -5.64 -11.23 12.72
C LEU A 172 -6.02 -9.74 12.79
N GLN A 173 -5.06 -8.84 12.61
CA GLN A 173 -5.30 -7.40 12.64
C GLN A 173 -6.15 -6.92 11.46
N GLN A 174 -5.89 -7.42 10.26
CA GLN A 174 -6.61 -7.07 9.04
C GLN A 174 -7.99 -7.75 8.94
N GLY A 175 -8.16 -8.88 9.64
CA GLY A 175 -9.32 -9.74 9.48
C GLY A 175 -9.18 -10.65 8.24
N ILE A 176 -9.98 -11.71 8.22
CA ILE A 176 -9.95 -12.73 7.17
C ILE A 176 -11.37 -12.84 6.59
N PRO A 177 -11.58 -12.58 5.29
CA PRO A 177 -12.88 -12.77 4.66
C PRO A 177 -13.10 -14.23 4.26
N GLY A 178 -14.32 -14.55 3.79
CA GLY A 178 -14.60 -15.80 3.09
C GLY A 178 -15.15 -16.93 3.98
N ALA A 179 -14.73 -18.16 3.71
CA ALA A 179 -15.43 -19.36 4.17
C ALA A 179 -15.37 -19.57 5.70
N ALA A 180 -14.33 -19.09 6.37
CA ALA A 180 -14.25 -19.02 7.83
C ALA A 180 -13.84 -17.58 8.20
N PRO A 181 -14.79 -16.63 8.30
CA PRO A 181 -14.43 -15.24 8.45
C PRO A 181 -13.86 -14.95 9.85
N VAL A 182 -12.91 -14.02 9.93
CA VAL A 182 -12.33 -13.45 11.16
C VAL A 182 -12.49 -11.94 11.08
N ARG A 183 -13.03 -11.32 12.12
CA ARG A 183 -13.12 -9.87 12.18
C ARG A 183 -11.74 -9.27 12.51
N PRO A 184 -11.42 -8.06 12.04
CA PRO A 184 -10.22 -7.34 12.44
C PRO A 184 -10.06 -7.29 13.97
N HIS A 185 -8.90 -7.69 14.48
CA HIS A 185 -8.56 -7.65 15.90
C HIS A 185 -7.50 -6.59 16.17
N ARG A 186 -7.80 -5.60 17.01
CA ARG A 186 -6.76 -4.65 17.47
C ARG A 186 -5.92 -5.32 18.56
N VAL A 187 -4.86 -6.03 18.17
CA VAL A 187 -4.03 -6.83 19.08
C VAL A 187 -2.57 -6.39 19.05
N GLU A 188 -2.01 -6.13 20.23
CA GLU A 188 -0.56 -6.06 20.41
C GLU A 188 -0.10 -7.45 20.91
N PRO A 189 0.63 -8.24 20.10
CA PRO A 189 1.02 -9.59 20.48
C PRO A 189 1.99 -9.63 21.67
N GLU A 190 1.82 -10.59 22.56
CA GLU A 190 2.78 -10.87 23.64
C GLU A 190 3.96 -11.66 23.07
N ARG A 191 4.91 -10.96 22.45
CA ARG A 191 6.02 -11.56 21.72
C ARG A 191 6.96 -12.42 22.58
N GLY A 192 6.90 -12.29 23.91
CA GLY A 192 7.74 -13.03 24.84
C GLY A 192 9.23 -12.89 24.49
N ARG A 193 9.94 -14.02 24.36
CA ARG A 193 11.36 -14.03 24.00
C ARG A 193 11.66 -13.39 22.64
N TYR A 194 10.69 -13.37 21.71
CA TYR A 194 10.86 -12.81 20.37
C TYR A 194 10.84 -11.28 20.35
N ALA A 195 10.43 -10.61 21.44
CA ALA A 195 10.50 -9.15 21.55
C ALA A 195 11.94 -8.62 21.41
N GLN A 196 12.93 -9.43 21.79
CA GLN A 196 14.37 -9.09 21.73
C GLN A 196 15.06 -9.62 20.47
N VAL A 197 14.35 -10.38 19.63
CA VAL A 197 14.88 -10.96 18.40
C VAL A 197 14.67 -9.96 17.28
N SER A 198 15.72 -9.46 16.63
CA SER A 198 15.57 -8.58 15.48
C SER A 198 14.77 -9.26 14.36
N PRO A 199 13.93 -8.53 13.61
CA PRO A 199 13.26 -9.07 12.43
C PRO A 199 14.24 -9.75 11.47
N ALA A 200 13.79 -10.78 10.76
CA ALA A 200 14.62 -11.49 9.78
C ALA A 200 15.18 -10.51 8.73
N GLY A 201 16.47 -10.60 8.44
CA GLY A 201 17.13 -9.69 7.48
C GLY A 201 17.50 -8.30 8.00
N THR A 202 17.34 -7.99 9.30
CA THR A 202 17.95 -6.78 9.88
C THR A 202 19.48 -6.90 9.92
N PRO A 203 20.25 -5.96 9.35
CA PRO A 203 21.72 -6.02 9.34
C PRO A 203 22.31 -5.97 10.77
N SER A 204 23.21 -6.89 11.11
CA SER A 204 23.99 -6.79 12.35
C SER A 204 25.26 -5.96 12.15
N SER A 205 25.64 -5.18 13.16
CA SER A 205 26.73 -4.17 13.12
C SER A 205 28.14 -4.71 12.84
N LYS A 206 28.32 -6.03 12.66
CA LYS A 206 29.61 -6.66 12.33
C LYS A 206 29.67 -7.38 10.98
N LEU A 207 28.56 -7.46 10.23
CA LEU A 207 28.45 -8.20 8.96
C LEU A 207 27.72 -7.41 7.84
N ALA A 208 27.62 -6.09 7.99
CA ALA A 208 26.75 -5.24 7.15
C ALA A 208 26.96 -5.42 5.63
N ALA A 209 28.18 -5.68 5.15
CA ALA A 209 28.41 -5.84 3.71
C ALA A 209 27.90 -7.18 3.12
N ALA A 210 27.88 -8.27 3.91
CA ALA A 210 27.46 -9.60 3.43
C ALA A 210 25.94 -9.82 3.52
N ALA A 211 25.23 -8.96 4.24
CA ALA A 211 23.78 -9.01 4.43
C ALA A 211 23.01 -7.95 3.64
N VAL A 212 23.66 -7.17 2.77
CA VAL A 212 22.98 -6.26 1.84
C VAL A 212 22.55 -7.05 0.60
N PRO A 213 21.27 -7.07 0.23
CA PRO A 213 20.81 -7.74 -0.98
C PRO A 213 21.29 -7.00 -2.24
N GLU A 214 21.47 -7.74 -3.33
CA GLU A 214 21.87 -7.22 -4.64
C GLU A 214 20.76 -6.43 -5.31
N TYR A 215 19.51 -6.89 -5.18
CA TYR A 215 18.33 -6.08 -5.43
C TYR A 215 18.04 -5.30 -4.14
N PRO A 216 18.33 -3.98 -4.08
CA PRO A 216 18.16 -3.18 -2.86
C PRO A 216 16.79 -3.31 -2.15
N PRO A 217 15.66 -3.54 -2.87
CA PRO A 217 14.34 -3.71 -2.26
C PRO A 217 14.11 -5.02 -1.52
N ALA A 218 14.92 -6.03 -1.78
CA ALA A 218 14.77 -7.30 -1.09
C ALA A 218 15.25 -7.19 0.37
N ARG A 219 14.80 -8.10 1.22
CA ARG A 219 15.46 -8.42 2.49
C ARG A 219 16.50 -9.50 2.24
N TRP A 220 17.61 -9.50 2.96
CA TRP A 220 18.58 -10.59 2.88
C TRP A 220 18.34 -11.63 3.97
N ILE A 221 17.95 -12.85 3.58
CA ILE A 221 17.87 -14.01 4.48
C ILE A 221 18.55 -15.18 3.78
N ALA A 222 19.78 -15.48 4.16
CA ALA A 222 20.59 -16.47 3.45
C ALA A 222 19.97 -17.89 3.47
N ALA A 223 19.93 -18.53 2.30
CA ALA A 223 19.73 -19.96 2.20
C ALA A 223 20.92 -20.72 2.82
N ASN A 224 20.71 -22.01 3.12
CA ASN A 224 21.79 -22.86 3.61
C ASN A 224 22.85 -23.08 2.53
N GLY A 225 24.14 -23.02 2.89
CA GLY A 225 25.26 -23.27 1.97
C GLY A 225 25.27 -24.65 1.32
N ALA A 226 24.51 -25.62 1.84
CA ALA A 226 24.33 -26.93 1.22
C ALA A 226 23.35 -26.92 0.02
N ASN A 227 22.56 -25.86 -0.14
CA ASN A 227 21.47 -25.77 -1.10
C ASN A 227 21.81 -24.97 -2.36
N TYR A 228 23.04 -24.45 -2.47
CA TYR A 228 23.52 -23.73 -3.65
C TYR A 228 25.03 -23.93 -3.84
N GLY A 229 25.52 -23.67 -5.05
CA GLY A 229 26.96 -23.69 -5.35
C GLY A 229 27.54 -22.28 -5.37
N ALA A 230 28.71 -22.08 -4.76
CA ALA A 230 29.42 -20.80 -4.87
C ALA A 230 29.90 -20.55 -6.30
N GLY A 231 29.67 -19.33 -6.79
CA GLY A 231 29.92 -18.93 -8.17
C GLY A 231 28.95 -19.56 -9.17
N ARG A 232 29.14 -19.22 -10.44
CA ARG A 232 28.27 -19.68 -11.53
C ARG A 232 29.07 -20.01 -12.78
N SER A 233 28.61 -21.03 -13.51
CA SER A 233 29.32 -21.60 -14.67
C SER A 233 28.93 -21.00 -16.02
N SER A 234 27.89 -20.16 -16.08
CA SER A 234 27.46 -19.43 -17.29
C SER A 234 27.11 -17.98 -16.95
N ARG A 235 26.83 -17.12 -17.95
CA ARG A 235 26.31 -15.75 -17.76
C ARG A 235 24.82 -15.77 -17.42
N ILE A 236 24.29 -14.73 -16.76
CA ILE A 236 22.85 -14.64 -16.48
C ILE A 236 22.21 -14.20 -17.79
N THR A 237 21.29 -15.02 -18.29
CA THR A 237 20.56 -14.74 -19.54
C THR A 237 19.07 -14.89 -19.38
N THR A 238 18.59 -15.32 -18.21
CA THR A 238 17.18 -15.68 -18.02
C THR A 238 16.73 -15.37 -16.60
N VAL A 239 15.53 -14.79 -16.47
CA VAL A 239 14.78 -14.76 -15.21
C VAL A 239 13.79 -15.91 -15.24
N ILE A 240 13.76 -16.73 -14.19
CA ILE A 240 12.91 -17.92 -14.11
C ILE A 240 11.87 -17.70 -13.01
N ILE A 241 10.60 -17.69 -13.41
CA ILE A 241 9.44 -17.48 -12.54
C ILE A 241 8.96 -18.84 -12.04
N HIS A 242 8.87 -18.95 -10.73
CA HIS A 242 8.41 -20.13 -10.01
C HIS A 242 7.19 -19.81 -9.15
N VAL A 243 6.42 -20.84 -8.84
CA VAL A 243 5.40 -20.82 -7.77
C VAL A 243 5.77 -21.90 -6.75
N THR A 244 5.86 -21.49 -5.50
CA THR A 244 6.44 -22.27 -4.39
C THR A 244 5.64 -23.51 -4.00
N GLN A 245 4.34 -23.58 -4.29
CA GLN A 245 3.43 -24.58 -3.73
C GLN A 245 3.46 -24.57 -2.20
N GLY A 246 3.46 -23.37 -1.60
CA GLY A 246 3.53 -23.18 -0.16
C GLY A 246 3.55 -21.69 0.25
N SER A 247 3.74 -21.45 1.56
CA SER A 247 3.78 -20.11 2.14
C SER A 247 5.16 -19.44 2.00
N TYR A 248 5.19 -18.11 2.10
CA TYR A 248 6.39 -17.28 2.01
C TYR A 248 7.43 -17.67 3.08
N ALA A 249 7.02 -17.66 4.35
CA ALA A 249 7.88 -18.05 5.46
C ALA A 249 8.27 -19.54 5.41
N GLY A 250 7.36 -20.41 4.95
CA GLY A 250 7.64 -21.82 4.75
C GLY A 250 8.74 -22.07 3.70
N THR A 251 8.70 -21.33 2.60
CA THR A 251 9.71 -21.39 1.53
C THR A 251 11.08 -20.94 2.03
N ILE A 252 11.13 -19.80 2.74
CA ILE A 252 12.37 -19.29 3.35
C ILE A 252 12.94 -20.33 4.33
N SER A 253 12.11 -20.86 5.23
CA SER A 253 12.55 -21.90 6.18
C SER A 253 13.04 -23.17 5.48
N TRP A 254 12.44 -23.55 4.34
CA TRP A 254 12.85 -24.73 3.58
C TRP A 254 14.23 -24.55 2.97
N PHE A 255 14.51 -23.38 2.38
CA PHE A 255 15.83 -23.08 1.81
C PHE A 255 16.94 -22.94 2.86
N GLN A 256 16.61 -22.74 4.14
CA GLN A 256 17.57 -22.79 5.25
C GLN A 256 17.84 -24.22 5.76
N ASN A 257 17.05 -25.21 5.36
CA ASN A 257 17.25 -26.60 5.74
C ASN A 257 18.40 -27.23 4.93
N PRO A 258 19.50 -27.68 5.56
CA PRO A 258 20.64 -28.26 4.84
C PRO A 258 20.31 -29.56 4.09
N ALA A 259 19.18 -30.21 4.39
CA ALA A 259 18.72 -31.41 3.71
C ALA A 259 17.79 -31.13 2.51
N ALA A 260 17.43 -29.87 2.24
CA ALA A 260 16.49 -29.54 1.18
C ALA A 260 17.06 -29.84 -0.21
N GLY A 261 18.35 -29.57 -0.44
CA GLY A 261 19.01 -29.76 -1.72
C GLY A 261 18.49 -28.83 -2.84
N VAL A 262 17.71 -27.81 -2.48
CA VAL A 262 17.08 -26.84 -3.39
C VAL A 262 17.06 -25.43 -2.77
N SER A 263 17.11 -24.41 -3.61
CA SER A 263 17.03 -22.99 -3.23
C SER A 263 16.70 -22.13 -4.44
N ALA A 264 16.15 -20.93 -4.23
CA ALA A 264 16.06 -19.88 -5.25
C ALA A 264 16.79 -18.60 -4.83
N HIS A 265 16.91 -17.65 -5.76
CA HIS A 265 17.59 -16.37 -5.49
C HIS A 265 16.66 -15.43 -4.72
N TYR A 266 15.39 -15.37 -5.12
CA TYR A 266 14.38 -14.48 -4.54
C TYR A 266 13.10 -15.23 -4.20
N VAL A 267 12.39 -14.78 -3.16
CA VAL A 267 11.04 -15.22 -2.78
C VAL A 267 10.15 -13.98 -2.66
N VAL A 268 8.93 -14.02 -3.21
CA VAL A 268 7.96 -12.91 -3.25
C VAL A 268 6.69 -13.31 -2.50
N LYS A 269 6.30 -12.49 -1.53
CA LYS A 269 5.09 -12.66 -0.73
C LYS A 269 3.85 -12.25 -1.50
N SER A 270 2.78 -13.02 -1.36
CA SER A 270 1.51 -12.78 -2.05
C SER A 270 0.82 -11.53 -1.52
N SER A 271 0.61 -11.45 -0.21
CA SER A 271 -0.28 -10.43 0.38
C SER A 271 0.09 -8.97 0.06
N ASN A 272 1.38 -8.64 0.04
CA ASN A 272 1.88 -7.27 -0.15
C ASN A 272 3.09 -7.15 -1.09
N GLY A 273 3.55 -8.26 -1.71
CA GLY A 273 4.67 -8.20 -2.65
C GLY A 273 6.07 -8.19 -2.02
N GLU A 274 6.21 -8.34 -0.70
CA GLU A 274 7.51 -8.35 0.00
C GLU A 274 8.51 -9.35 -0.61
N ILE A 275 9.74 -8.90 -0.87
CA ILE A 275 10.78 -9.72 -1.53
C ILE A 275 11.90 -10.07 -0.54
N THR A 276 12.29 -11.35 -0.50
CA THR A 276 13.49 -11.81 0.22
C THR A 276 14.49 -12.39 -0.77
N GLN A 277 15.73 -11.91 -0.76
CA GLN A 277 16.86 -12.52 -1.44
C GLN A 277 17.54 -13.54 -0.52
N MET A 278 17.77 -14.74 -1.05
CA MET A 278 18.32 -15.87 -0.30
C MET A 278 19.65 -16.39 -0.83
N VAL A 279 19.90 -16.26 -2.13
CA VAL A 279 21.17 -16.64 -2.78
C VAL A 279 21.66 -15.46 -3.61
N ARG A 280 22.98 -15.25 -3.63
CA ARG A 280 23.59 -14.22 -4.48
C ARG A 280 23.37 -14.54 -5.95
N GLU A 281 23.09 -13.55 -6.78
CA GLU A 281 22.91 -13.71 -8.23
C GLU A 281 24.17 -14.24 -8.93
N GLY A 282 25.34 -14.02 -8.32
CA GLY A 282 26.62 -14.58 -8.72
C GLY A 282 26.82 -16.06 -8.36
N ASP A 283 26.04 -16.60 -7.44
CA ASP A 283 26.07 -18.00 -7.01
C ASP A 283 25.03 -18.83 -7.78
N THR A 284 25.15 -20.16 -7.74
CA THR A 284 24.26 -21.09 -8.45
C THR A 284 23.22 -21.65 -7.49
N ALA A 285 22.04 -21.02 -7.41
CA ALA A 285 20.90 -21.58 -6.69
C ALA A 285 20.38 -22.87 -7.37
N TYR A 286 19.92 -23.85 -6.59
CA TYR A 286 19.39 -25.11 -7.11
C TYR A 286 17.86 -25.07 -7.29
N HIS A 287 17.37 -24.40 -8.34
CA HIS A 287 15.92 -24.17 -8.56
C HIS A 287 15.34 -24.73 -9.87
N ALA A 288 16.13 -24.82 -10.96
CA ALA A 288 15.62 -25.09 -12.31
C ALA A 288 16.51 -26.04 -13.14
N ARG A 289 17.21 -26.99 -12.52
CA ARG A 289 18.07 -28.00 -13.16
C ARG A 289 19.06 -27.39 -14.16
N SER A 290 18.83 -27.56 -15.46
CA SER A 290 19.69 -27.01 -16.51
C SER A 290 19.75 -25.48 -16.46
N GLY A 291 18.67 -24.85 -16.00
CA GLY A 291 18.55 -23.41 -15.77
C GLY A 291 19.43 -22.87 -14.66
N ASN A 292 19.87 -23.69 -13.69
CA ASN A 292 20.68 -23.24 -12.55
C ASN A 292 21.92 -22.45 -13.00
N ALA A 293 22.55 -22.89 -14.10
CA ALA A 293 23.79 -22.28 -14.56
C ALA A 293 23.61 -20.88 -15.16
N TYR A 294 22.42 -20.53 -15.70
CA TYR A 294 22.21 -19.32 -16.49
C TYR A 294 20.99 -18.47 -16.05
N GLY A 295 20.21 -18.93 -15.08
CA GLY A 295 18.98 -18.30 -14.63
C GLY A 295 19.02 -17.74 -13.21
N VAL A 296 18.27 -16.66 -12.99
CA VAL A 296 17.91 -16.17 -11.65
C VAL A 296 16.47 -16.60 -11.36
N GLY A 297 16.29 -17.46 -10.35
CA GLY A 297 15.00 -17.97 -9.92
C GLY A 297 14.29 -17.04 -8.92
N ILE A 298 13.02 -16.75 -9.19
CA ILE A 298 12.10 -15.98 -8.33
C ILE A 298 10.92 -16.87 -7.96
N GLU A 299 10.80 -17.20 -6.67
CA GLU A 299 9.75 -18.02 -6.07
C GLU A 299 8.57 -17.16 -5.61
N HIS A 300 7.37 -17.46 -6.08
CA HIS A 300 6.16 -16.75 -5.68
C HIS A 300 5.36 -17.60 -4.70
N GLU A 301 5.04 -17.03 -3.54
CA GLU A 301 4.15 -17.66 -2.56
C GLU A 301 2.82 -18.09 -3.20
N GLY A 302 2.38 -19.31 -2.89
CA GLY A 302 1.06 -19.81 -3.27
C GLY A 302 1.07 -21.10 -4.08
N TYR A 303 -0.08 -21.38 -4.72
CA TYR A 303 -0.38 -22.65 -5.37
C TYR A 303 -0.82 -22.45 -6.83
N VAL A 304 -0.30 -23.26 -7.74
CA VAL A 304 -0.47 -23.06 -9.21
C VAL A 304 -1.91 -23.17 -9.71
N ASP A 305 -2.75 -23.90 -8.98
CA ASP A 305 -4.15 -24.17 -9.28
C ASP A 305 -5.11 -23.15 -8.65
N ASN A 306 -4.63 -22.27 -7.78
CA ASN A 306 -5.44 -21.29 -7.06
C ASN A 306 -5.02 -19.84 -7.43
N PRO A 307 -5.75 -19.18 -8.35
CA PRO A 307 -5.40 -17.85 -8.85
C PRO A 307 -5.47 -16.74 -7.79
N ALA A 308 -6.14 -16.97 -6.63
CA ALA A 308 -6.24 -15.97 -5.58
C ALA A 308 -4.86 -15.58 -5.00
N TRP A 309 -3.86 -16.47 -5.11
CA TRP A 309 -2.49 -16.22 -4.68
C TRP A 309 -1.72 -15.26 -5.59
N PHE A 310 -2.15 -15.08 -6.83
CA PHE A 310 -1.50 -14.18 -7.79
C PHE A 310 -2.11 -12.79 -7.69
N THR A 311 -1.88 -12.19 -6.53
CA THR A 311 -2.33 -10.86 -6.19
C THR A 311 -1.56 -9.80 -6.95
N ASP A 312 -2.18 -8.64 -7.07
CA ASP A 312 -1.60 -7.51 -7.77
C ASP A 312 -0.28 -6.99 -7.14
N PRO A 313 -0.16 -6.82 -5.80
CA PRO A 313 1.10 -6.45 -5.17
C PRO A 313 2.26 -7.42 -5.46
N MET A 314 1.97 -8.72 -5.55
CA MET A 314 2.97 -9.74 -5.91
C MET A 314 3.43 -9.55 -7.35
N TYR A 315 2.49 -9.42 -8.29
CA TYR A 315 2.81 -9.22 -9.70
C TYR A 315 3.66 -7.97 -9.92
N ARG A 316 3.29 -6.87 -9.29
CA ARG A 316 3.97 -5.57 -9.43
C ARG A 316 5.36 -5.58 -8.84
N SER A 317 5.52 -6.09 -7.62
CA SER A 317 6.84 -6.20 -6.95
C SER A 317 7.77 -7.15 -7.71
N SER A 318 7.26 -8.30 -8.13
CA SER A 318 8.02 -9.26 -8.93
C SER A 318 8.40 -8.69 -10.31
N ALA A 319 7.51 -7.94 -10.95
CA ALA A 319 7.79 -7.32 -12.24
C ALA A 319 8.88 -6.23 -12.11
N ALA A 320 8.89 -5.47 -11.02
CA ALA A 320 9.94 -4.50 -10.72
C ALA A 320 11.31 -5.19 -10.52
N LEU A 321 11.35 -6.31 -9.78
CA LEU A 321 12.56 -7.13 -9.62
C LEU A 321 13.03 -7.69 -10.96
N THR A 322 12.12 -8.26 -11.75
CA THR A 322 12.45 -8.81 -13.07
C THR A 322 12.96 -7.74 -14.02
N ARG A 323 12.37 -6.53 -14.01
CA ARG A 323 12.85 -5.38 -14.76
C ARG A 323 14.28 -5.01 -14.38
N TYR A 324 14.57 -4.92 -13.08
CA TYR A 324 15.93 -4.67 -12.57
C TYR A 324 16.94 -5.72 -13.04
N LEU A 325 16.60 -7.01 -12.94
CA LEU A 325 17.45 -8.10 -13.40
C LEU A 325 17.68 -8.03 -14.92
N CYS A 326 16.64 -7.70 -15.68
CA CYS A 326 16.74 -7.50 -17.12
C CYS A 326 17.68 -6.37 -17.48
N ASP A 327 17.56 -5.21 -16.82
CA ASP A 327 18.42 -4.05 -17.07
C ASP A 327 19.87 -4.32 -16.66
N LYS A 328 20.08 -4.95 -15.50
CA LYS A 328 21.42 -5.28 -14.97
C LYS A 328 22.19 -6.26 -15.84
N TYR A 329 21.52 -7.28 -16.36
CA TYR A 329 22.15 -8.39 -17.09
C TYR A 329 21.94 -8.35 -18.60
N GLY A 330 21.22 -7.35 -19.13
CA GLY A 330 20.90 -7.23 -20.54
C GLY A 330 19.96 -8.33 -21.05
N ILE A 331 19.04 -8.81 -20.20
CA ILE A 331 18.06 -9.84 -20.54
C ILE A 331 16.86 -9.18 -21.22
N PRO A 332 16.35 -9.69 -22.35
CA PRO A 332 15.15 -9.14 -22.98
C PRO A 332 13.94 -9.14 -22.03
N LYS A 333 13.26 -7.99 -21.87
CA LYS A 333 12.02 -7.78 -21.09
C LYS A 333 10.78 -8.41 -21.76
N SER A 334 10.95 -9.61 -22.28
CA SER A 334 9.94 -10.38 -23.01
C SER A 334 10.05 -11.86 -22.66
N ARG A 335 9.13 -12.66 -23.18
CA ARG A 335 9.13 -14.13 -23.00
C ARG A 335 10.35 -14.83 -23.62
N ALA A 336 11.23 -14.10 -24.33
CA ALA A 336 12.53 -14.62 -24.76
C ALA A 336 13.55 -14.71 -23.60
N GLY A 337 13.53 -13.73 -22.68
CA GLY A 337 14.44 -13.66 -21.53
C GLY A 337 13.79 -14.00 -20.19
N ILE A 338 12.45 -13.99 -20.12
CA ILE A 338 11.69 -14.28 -18.90
C ILE A 338 10.90 -15.57 -19.13
N LYS A 339 11.18 -16.61 -18.35
CA LYS A 339 10.66 -17.96 -18.51
C LYS A 339 9.98 -18.45 -17.24
N GLY A 340 8.96 -19.30 -17.37
CA GLY A 340 8.43 -20.10 -16.29
C GLY A 340 9.32 -21.32 -16.05
N HIS A 341 9.30 -21.85 -14.84
CA HIS A 341 10.06 -23.05 -14.49
C HIS A 341 9.75 -24.25 -15.40
N ASN A 342 8.47 -24.42 -15.76
CA ASN A 342 7.98 -25.44 -16.69
C ASN A 342 8.52 -25.32 -18.13
N GLU A 343 9.03 -24.16 -18.53
CA GLU A 343 9.65 -23.94 -19.85
C GLU A 343 11.13 -24.32 -19.88
N ILE A 344 11.74 -24.58 -18.72
CA ILE A 344 13.16 -24.88 -18.62
C ILE A 344 13.40 -26.39 -18.84
N PRO A 345 14.31 -26.77 -19.76
CA PRO A 345 14.49 -28.18 -20.12
C PRO A 345 14.89 -29.09 -18.95
N GLY A 346 14.21 -30.23 -18.87
CA GLY A 346 14.47 -31.28 -17.88
C GLY A 346 13.67 -31.13 -16.59
N ASN A 347 12.90 -30.05 -16.41
CA ASN A 347 12.02 -29.90 -15.25
C ASN A 347 10.76 -30.74 -15.36
N THR A 348 10.26 -31.13 -14.20
CA THR A 348 9.11 -32.03 -14.03
C THR A 348 7.93 -31.34 -13.34
N HIS A 349 8.12 -30.07 -12.93
CA HIS A 349 7.10 -29.28 -12.26
C HIS A 349 6.38 -28.38 -13.27
N THR A 350 5.14 -28.03 -12.97
CA THR A 350 4.22 -27.32 -13.87
C THR A 350 4.15 -25.82 -13.60
N ASP A 351 4.86 -25.31 -12.59
CA ASP A 351 4.87 -23.90 -12.20
C ASP A 351 5.49 -22.99 -13.28
N PRO A 352 5.03 -21.72 -13.39
CA PRO A 352 4.07 -21.03 -12.53
C PRO A 352 2.59 -21.40 -12.76
N GLY A 353 2.32 -22.36 -13.66
CA GLY A 353 0.98 -22.90 -13.87
C GLY A 353 0.11 -22.09 -14.84
N PRO A 354 -1.10 -22.60 -15.15
CA PRO A 354 -2.00 -21.98 -16.14
C PRO A 354 -2.60 -20.66 -15.66
N ASN A 355 -2.67 -20.44 -14.34
CA ASN A 355 -3.26 -19.27 -13.73
C ASN A 355 -2.30 -18.06 -13.69
N TRP A 356 -1.01 -18.25 -14.00
CA TRP A 356 -0.07 -17.14 -14.07
C TRP A 356 -0.31 -16.28 -15.32
N ASN A 357 -0.77 -15.04 -15.12
CA ASN A 357 -1.07 -14.12 -16.20
C ASN A 357 0.20 -13.51 -16.80
N TRP A 358 0.78 -14.21 -17.79
CA TRP A 358 1.98 -13.76 -18.48
C TRP A 358 1.83 -12.41 -19.19
N ASN A 359 0.66 -12.11 -19.76
CA ASN A 359 0.45 -10.84 -20.46
C ASN A 359 0.48 -9.67 -19.48
N TYR A 360 -0.20 -9.83 -18.34
CA TYR A 360 -0.18 -8.85 -17.26
C TYR A 360 1.22 -8.68 -16.67
N TYR A 361 1.89 -9.78 -16.36
CA TYR A 361 3.24 -9.72 -15.80
C TYR A 361 4.24 -9.04 -16.75
N ILE A 362 4.21 -9.37 -18.04
CA ILE A 362 5.11 -8.77 -19.02
C ILE A 362 4.75 -7.30 -19.27
N SER A 363 3.48 -6.89 -19.21
CA SER A 363 3.13 -5.47 -19.31
C SER A 363 3.74 -4.68 -18.14
N LEU A 364 3.59 -5.15 -16.91
CA LEU A 364 4.19 -4.54 -15.71
C LEU A 364 5.73 -4.45 -15.81
N VAL A 365 6.41 -5.50 -16.30
CA VAL A 365 7.87 -5.47 -16.51
C VAL A 365 8.28 -4.36 -17.49
N ASN A 366 7.44 -4.06 -18.48
CA ASN A 366 7.70 -3.04 -19.49
C ASN A 366 7.22 -1.63 -19.13
N GLN A 367 6.39 -1.47 -18.08
CA GLN A 367 5.82 -0.17 -17.65
C GLN A 367 6.82 0.79 -16.99
N GLY A 368 8.10 0.43 -16.85
CA GLY A 368 9.14 1.31 -16.32
C GLY A 368 9.65 2.27 -17.37
N GLY A 369 8.85 3.29 -17.70
CA GLY A 369 9.29 4.47 -18.43
C GLY A 369 10.18 5.34 -17.53
N THR A 370 11.18 5.99 -18.13
CA THR A 370 12.05 6.98 -17.49
C THR A 370 11.27 8.26 -17.18
N GLY A 371 10.36 8.20 -16.20
CA GLY A 371 9.72 9.37 -15.59
C GLY A 371 10.71 10.15 -14.73
N THR A 372 11.81 10.59 -15.31
CA THR A 372 12.65 11.63 -14.73
C THR A 372 11.96 12.96 -15.03
N GLY A 373 11.21 13.49 -14.06
CA GLY A 373 10.67 14.83 -14.13
C GLY A 373 9.40 15.00 -13.30
N SER A 374 9.59 15.18 -11.99
CA SER A 374 8.61 15.68 -11.00
C SER A 374 8.12 17.10 -11.33
N ALA A 375 7.65 17.36 -12.55
CA ALA A 375 7.29 18.70 -12.95
C ALA A 375 5.82 18.99 -12.63
N TYR A 376 4.88 18.07 -12.82
CA TYR A 376 3.44 18.35 -12.73
C TYR A 376 2.78 17.58 -11.58
N LEU A 377 2.55 18.24 -10.45
CA LEU A 377 1.74 17.72 -9.35
C LEU A 377 0.56 18.67 -9.15
N ALA A 378 -0.59 18.30 -9.71
CA ALA A 378 -1.87 18.97 -9.49
C ALA A 378 -2.71 18.10 -8.54
N GLY A 379 -2.30 18.07 -7.26
CA GLY A 379 -3.03 17.41 -6.17
C GLY A 379 -3.65 18.41 -5.19
N SER A 380 -4.71 17.94 -4.53
CA SER A 380 -5.53 18.59 -3.48
C SER A 380 -4.89 18.40 -2.08
N PRO A 381 -5.48 18.90 -0.96
CA PRO A 381 -4.83 18.97 0.35
C PRO A 381 -4.35 17.61 0.90
N THR A 382 -3.64 17.68 2.01
CA THR A 382 -2.92 16.53 2.60
C THR A 382 -3.32 16.31 4.06
N ASP A 383 -4.54 16.67 4.46
CA ASP A 383 -5.07 16.40 5.81
C ASP A 383 -5.49 14.93 5.94
N PHE A 384 -4.50 14.05 6.05
CA PHE A 384 -4.77 12.62 6.20
C PHE A 384 -5.41 12.29 7.55
N THR A 385 -5.33 13.19 8.54
CA THR A 385 -5.87 12.99 9.88
C THR A 385 -7.32 13.43 10.03
N GLY A 386 -7.78 14.36 9.18
CA GLY A 386 -9.07 15.04 9.25
C GLY A 386 -9.12 16.05 10.40
N ASP A 387 -7.98 16.67 10.75
CA ASP A 387 -7.87 17.62 11.85
C ASP A 387 -7.87 19.10 11.43
N GLY A 388 -8.06 19.34 10.12
CA GLY A 388 -8.08 20.65 9.48
C GLY A 388 -6.70 21.25 9.27
N LYS A 389 -5.64 20.44 9.25
CA LYS A 389 -4.28 20.88 8.92
C LYS A 389 -3.67 19.93 7.90
N ASP A 390 -3.05 20.52 6.89
CA ASP A 390 -2.35 19.76 5.88
C ASP A 390 -1.08 19.12 6.45
N ASP A 391 -0.94 17.82 6.22
CA ASP A 391 0.24 17.03 6.58
C ASP A 391 1.28 17.04 5.45
N ALA A 392 2.49 16.55 5.71
CA ALA A 392 3.47 16.31 4.64
C ALA A 392 3.54 14.81 4.31
N VAL A 393 3.62 14.45 3.03
CA VAL A 393 3.80 13.06 2.58
C VAL A 393 5.02 12.90 1.68
N ALA A 394 5.71 11.78 1.82
CA ALA A 394 6.79 11.36 0.95
C ALA A 394 6.53 9.96 0.39
N PHE A 395 6.41 9.88 -0.94
CA PHE A 395 6.36 8.64 -1.71
C PHE A 395 7.78 8.28 -2.15
N THR A 396 8.29 7.19 -1.59
CA THR A 396 9.63 6.74 -1.96
C THR A 396 9.57 6.05 -3.32
N HIS A 397 10.25 6.57 -4.35
CA HIS A 397 10.28 5.89 -5.67
C HIS A 397 11.28 4.73 -5.74
N GLY A 398 11.75 4.28 -4.57
CA GLY A 398 12.61 3.13 -4.43
C GLY A 398 11.82 1.85 -4.25
N ALA A 399 12.52 0.75 -4.37
CA ALA A 399 12.29 -0.49 -3.65
C ALA A 399 10.94 -0.83 -3.01
N LEU A 400 10.71 -0.24 -1.83
CA LEU A 400 9.61 -0.58 -0.97
C LEU A 400 8.38 0.23 -1.33
N ALA A 401 8.53 1.24 -2.19
CA ALA A 401 7.57 2.29 -2.46
C ALA A 401 6.75 2.65 -1.23
N ASP A 402 7.48 2.89 -0.15
CA ASP A 402 6.91 3.23 1.13
C ASP A 402 6.36 4.65 1.05
N VAL A 403 5.24 4.86 1.75
CA VAL A 403 4.61 6.17 1.95
C VAL A 403 4.85 6.58 3.40
N TYR A 404 5.56 7.68 3.58
CA TYR A 404 5.82 8.28 4.88
C TYR A 404 4.98 9.53 5.05
N VAL A 405 4.30 9.66 6.18
CA VAL A 405 3.52 10.85 6.52
C VAL A 405 4.12 11.50 7.75
N SER A 406 4.26 12.83 7.71
CA SER A 406 4.62 13.65 8.86
C SER A 406 3.47 14.60 9.15
N THR A 407 2.72 14.30 10.21
CA THR A 407 1.46 15.00 10.50
C THR A 407 1.72 16.41 10.99
N SER A 408 0.95 17.41 10.57
CA SER A 408 1.12 18.76 11.07
C SER A 408 0.68 18.91 12.52
N THR A 409 1.40 19.76 13.26
CA THR A 409 1.03 20.20 14.62
C THR A 409 0.54 21.65 14.65
N GLY A 410 0.51 22.31 13.49
CA GLY A 410 0.27 23.74 13.31
C GLY A 410 1.45 24.65 13.67
N THR A 411 2.57 24.09 14.13
CA THR A 411 3.82 24.84 14.40
C THR A 411 5.07 24.10 13.91
N GLY A 412 4.87 23.01 13.17
CA GLY A 412 5.90 22.05 12.75
C GLY A 412 5.26 20.73 12.33
N PHE A 413 6.02 19.89 11.62
CA PHE A 413 5.56 18.54 11.26
C PHE A 413 6.09 17.51 12.27
N ALA A 414 5.23 16.59 12.71
CA ALA A 414 5.54 15.59 13.73
C ALA A 414 6.09 14.30 13.13
N GLY A 415 7.00 13.67 13.88
CA GLY A 415 7.51 12.33 13.57
C GLY A 415 8.53 12.35 12.44
N THR A 416 9.75 11.90 12.72
CA THR A 416 10.66 11.50 11.64
C THR A 416 10.25 10.10 11.19
N SER A 417 9.73 9.99 9.97
CA SER A 417 9.64 8.71 9.24
C SER A 417 8.58 7.71 9.74
N VAL A 418 7.36 8.16 10.07
CA VAL A 418 6.25 7.21 10.31
C VAL A 418 5.78 6.68 8.96
N LYS A 419 6.04 5.39 8.72
CA LYS A 419 5.54 4.72 7.53
C LYS A 419 4.05 4.43 7.68
N TRP A 420 3.26 4.90 6.73
CA TRP A 420 1.80 4.75 6.68
C TRP A 420 1.33 3.73 5.65
N ASN A 421 2.15 3.44 4.63
CA ASN A 421 1.87 2.40 3.64
C ASN A 421 3.16 1.82 3.05
N ASP A 422 3.10 0.59 2.55
CA ASP A 422 4.14 -0.09 1.79
C ASP A 422 3.66 -0.37 0.34
N PHE A 423 4.57 -0.28 -0.62
CA PHE A 423 4.37 -0.64 -2.03
C PHE A 423 3.35 0.22 -2.81
N PHE A 424 3.30 1.52 -2.57
CA PHE A 424 2.40 2.46 -3.22
C PHE A 424 3.14 3.61 -3.91
N GLY A 425 2.76 3.95 -5.15
CA GLY A 425 3.49 4.92 -5.97
C GLY A 425 4.84 4.36 -6.46
N LEU A 426 4.80 3.26 -7.20
CA LEU A 426 6.01 2.59 -7.69
C LEU A 426 6.80 3.48 -8.66
N THR A 427 8.07 3.14 -8.92
CA THR A 427 8.89 3.85 -9.91
C THR A 427 8.18 3.92 -11.27
N GLY A 428 7.92 5.14 -11.75
CA GLY A 428 7.23 5.41 -13.01
C GLY A 428 5.74 5.72 -12.86
N GLU A 429 5.22 5.66 -11.64
CA GLU A 429 3.84 6.03 -11.31
C GLU A 429 3.78 7.47 -10.79
N THR A 430 2.63 8.11 -10.99
CA THR A 430 2.37 9.43 -10.39
C THR A 430 1.48 9.24 -9.16
N PRO A 431 2.00 9.43 -7.94
CA PRO A 431 1.15 9.52 -6.76
C PRO A 431 0.59 10.95 -6.59
N LEU A 432 -0.67 11.05 -6.18
CA LEU A 432 -1.38 12.28 -5.80
C LEU A 432 -2.23 12.03 -4.54
N THR A 433 -2.87 13.08 -4.03
CA THR A 433 -3.70 13.07 -2.80
C THR A 433 -5.04 13.75 -3.04
N GLY A 434 -6.03 13.37 -2.22
CA GLY A 434 -7.36 13.97 -2.18
C GLY A 434 -8.38 13.11 -1.41
N ASP A 435 -9.50 13.67 -0.97
CA ASP A 435 -10.56 12.95 -0.25
C ASP A 435 -11.50 12.25 -1.26
N PHE A 436 -11.11 11.06 -1.72
CA PHE A 436 -11.88 10.33 -2.72
C PHE A 436 -13.17 9.73 -2.15
N ASN A 437 -13.28 9.61 -0.82
CA ASN A 437 -14.35 8.88 -0.16
C ASN A 437 -15.37 9.76 0.57
N GLY A 438 -15.03 11.03 0.80
CA GLY A 438 -15.86 12.08 1.38
C GLY A 438 -15.97 11.96 2.91
N ASP A 439 -14.97 11.38 3.57
CA ASP A 439 -14.95 11.26 5.04
C ASP A 439 -14.22 12.41 5.75
N GLY A 440 -13.77 13.40 4.97
CA GLY A 440 -13.04 14.57 5.45
C GLY A 440 -11.59 14.25 5.78
N ARG A 441 -11.02 13.21 5.16
CA ARG A 441 -9.61 12.84 5.26
C ARG A 441 -9.09 12.65 3.86
N ASP A 442 -7.94 13.24 3.58
CA ASP A 442 -7.30 12.98 2.31
C ASP A 442 -6.82 11.53 2.24
N ASP A 443 -6.85 10.98 1.04
CA ASP A 443 -6.42 9.64 0.69
C ASP A 443 -5.21 9.73 -0.26
N ILE A 444 -4.61 8.59 -0.60
CA ILE A 444 -3.56 8.53 -1.62
C ILE A 444 -4.05 7.83 -2.88
N VAL A 445 -3.63 8.32 -4.06
CA VAL A 445 -3.90 7.70 -5.36
C VAL A 445 -2.61 7.51 -6.14
N ALA A 446 -2.48 6.42 -6.88
CA ALA A 446 -1.36 6.16 -7.80
C ALA A 446 -1.88 5.89 -9.21
N PHE A 447 -1.41 6.68 -10.17
CA PHE A 447 -1.64 6.50 -11.60
C PHE A 447 -0.49 5.69 -12.19
N THR A 448 -0.76 4.47 -12.67
CA THR A 448 0.30 3.56 -13.11
C THR A 448 0.90 3.90 -14.47
N HIS A 449 0.24 4.79 -15.22
CA HIS A 449 0.55 5.07 -16.62
C HIS A 449 0.55 3.80 -17.50
N GLY A 450 1.14 3.92 -18.70
CA GLY A 450 1.32 2.81 -19.62
C GLY A 450 0.05 2.40 -20.37
N SER A 451 0.03 1.18 -20.92
CA SER A 451 -1.07 0.71 -21.78
C SER A 451 -2.33 0.31 -21.00
N LEU A 452 -2.20 0.10 -19.68
CA LEU A 452 -3.32 -0.22 -18.82
C LEU A 452 -3.85 1.02 -18.11
N GLY A 453 -3.00 2.00 -17.75
CA GLY A 453 -3.45 3.24 -17.09
C GLY A 453 -4.31 2.95 -15.86
N ASP A 454 -3.89 2.02 -15.01
CA ASP A 454 -4.67 1.66 -13.83
C ASP A 454 -4.54 2.77 -12.78
N VAL A 455 -5.58 2.92 -11.95
CA VAL A 455 -5.61 3.88 -10.85
C VAL A 455 -5.89 3.14 -9.56
N TYR A 456 -4.97 3.24 -8.60
CA TYR A 456 -5.08 2.60 -7.29
C TYR A 456 -5.28 3.66 -6.22
N VAL A 457 -6.23 3.44 -5.31
CA VAL A 457 -6.52 4.33 -4.18
C VAL A 457 -6.26 3.60 -2.87
N GLY A 458 -5.52 4.24 -1.96
CA GLY A 458 -5.32 3.81 -0.59
C GLY A 458 -6.03 4.76 0.36
N LEU A 459 -7.13 4.30 0.98
CA LEU A 459 -7.92 5.13 1.87
C LEU A 459 -7.21 5.43 3.18
N SER A 460 -7.25 6.67 3.67
CA SER A 460 -6.70 7.05 4.96
C SER A 460 -7.54 6.47 6.11
N THR A 461 -6.84 6.08 7.17
CA THR A 461 -7.42 5.68 8.44
C THR A 461 -7.20 6.73 9.53
N GLY A 462 -6.58 7.87 9.20
CA GLY A 462 -6.13 8.90 10.13
C GLY A 462 -4.84 8.57 10.89
N THR A 463 -4.29 7.37 10.69
CA THR A 463 -3.02 6.92 11.32
C THR A 463 -2.16 6.04 10.40
N GLY A 464 -2.58 5.90 9.13
CA GLY A 464 -2.05 4.97 8.14
C GLY A 464 -2.99 4.91 6.93
N PHE A 465 -2.58 4.26 5.84
CA PHE A 465 -3.44 4.02 4.68
C PHE A 465 -3.81 2.54 4.58
N ALA A 466 -5.02 2.26 4.12
CA ALA A 466 -5.43 0.92 3.69
C ALA A 466 -4.59 0.44 2.49
N GLY A 467 -4.58 -0.87 2.24
CA GLY A 467 -3.92 -1.42 1.05
C GLY A 467 -4.55 -0.86 -0.22
N GLY A 468 -3.71 -0.47 -1.19
CA GLY A 468 -4.16 0.11 -2.45
C GLY A 468 -5.15 -0.79 -3.19
N ALA A 469 -6.32 -0.26 -3.51
CA ALA A 469 -7.34 -0.94 -4.29
C ALA A 469 -7.47 -0.29 -5.67
N LYS A 470 -7.61 -1.10 -6.72
CA LYS A 470 -7.85 -0.58 -8.07
C LYS A 470 -9.24 0.03 -8.17
N TRP A 471 -9.33 1.32 -8.45
CA TRP A 471 -10.59 2.08 -8.55
C TRP A 471 -10.96 2.45 -9.98
N HIS A 472 -9.99 2.47 -10.91
CA HIS A 472 -10.23 2.70 -12.34
C HIS A 472 -9.17 1.97 -13.20
N ASP A 473 -9.49 1.75 -14.48
CA ASP A 473 -8.58 1.27 -15.52
C ASP A 473 -8.57 2.18 -16.74
N PHE A 474 -7.47 2.22 -17.47
CA PHE A 474 -7.31 3.03 -18.68
C PHE A 474 -7.55 4.54 -18.45
N PHE A 475 -6.97 5.09 -17.40
CA PHE A 475 -6.98 6.52 -17.10
C PHE A 475 -5.55 7.04 -16.92
N ALA A 476 -5.28 8.22 -17.44
CA ALA A 476 -3.92 8.75 -17.60
C ALA A 476 -2.92 7.74 -18.23
N PRO A 477 -3.24 7.07 -19.37
CA PRO A 477 -2.29 6.17 -20.01
C PRO A 477 -1.07 6.92 -20.57
N GLY A 478 0.03 6.20 -20.78
CA GLY A 478 1.18 6.72 -21.53
C GLY A 478 1.88 7.92 -20.87
N ALA A 479 1.75 9.10 -21.48
CA ALA A 479 2.41 10.35 -21.05
C ALA A 479 1.39 11.44 -20.66
N GLU A 480 0.14 11.05 -20.47
CA GLU A 480 -0.89 11.97 -19.97
C GLU A 480 -0.57 12.44 -18.55
N VAL A 481 -1.06 13.63 -18.20
CA VAL A 481 -0.79 14.25 -16.90
C VAL A 481 -2.05 14.12 -16.03
N PRO A 482 -2.02 13.32 -14.94
CA PRO A 482 -3.14 13.24 -14.02
C PRO A 482 -3.21 14.43 -13.06
N ALA A 483 -4.42 14.73 -12.59
CA ALA A 483 -4.72 15.68 -11.53
C ALA A 483 -5.91 15.19 -10.68
N VAL A 484 -6.12 15.80 -9.52
CA VAL A 484 -7.17 15.46 -8.55
C VAL A 484 -7.89 16.73 -8.09
N GLY A 485 -9.21 16.64 -7.90
CA GLY A 485 -10.03 17.68 -7.27
C GLY A 485 -11.53 17.42 -7.42
N ASP A 486 -12.36 17.92 -6.49
CA ASP A 486 -13.83 17.82 -6.56
C ASP A 486 -14.39 18.74 -7.66
N VAL A 487 -14.45 18.26 -8.89
CA VAL A 487 -14.91 19.06 -10.03
C VAL A 487 -16.44 19.14 -10.09
N ASN A 488 -17.15 18.37 -9.27
CA ASN A 488 -18.60 18.25 -9.33
C ASN A 488 -19.34 18.85 -8.11
N GLY A 489 -18.61 19.12 -7.04
CA GLY A 489 -19.06 19.79 -5.82
C GLY A 489 -19.83 18.84 -4.89
N ASP A 490 -19.58 17.54 -4.94
CA ASP A 490 -20.22 16.56 -4.06
C ASP A 490 -19.44 16.23 -2.79
N GLY A 491 -18.32 16.92 -2.57
CA GLY A 491 -17.43 16.77 -1.44
C GLY A 491 -16.50 15.57 -1.56
N ARG A 492 -16.29 15.05 -2.78
CA ARG A 492 -15.35 13.97 -3.06
C ARG A 492 -14.44 14.39 -4.20
N ASP A 493 -13.16 14.17 -4.01
CA ASP A 493 -12.20 14.44 -5.07
C ASP A 493 -12.38 13.47 -6.23
N ASP A 494 -12.35 14.02 -7.45
CA ASP A 494 -12.43 13.30 -8.71
C ASP A 494 -11.03 13.17 -9.33
N ILE A 495 -10.88 12.31 -10.33
CA ILE A 495 -9.63 12.22 -11.11
C ILE A 495 -9.80 12.88 -12.49
N ILE A 496 -8.78 13.61 -12.88
CA ILE A 496 -8.69 14.35 -14.14
C ILE A 496 -7.42 13.89 -14.87
N THR A 497 -7.47 13.77 -16.19
CA THR A 497 -6.26 13.55 -17.01
C THR A 497 -6.24 14.53 -18.19
N PHE A 498 -5.09 15.17 -18.37
CA PHE A 498 -4.79 16.00 -19.53
C PHE A 498 -4.02 15.15 -20.54
N THR A 499 -4.52 15.03 -21.78
CA THR A 499 -3.80 14.27 -22.80
C THR A 499 -2.42 14.86 -23.10
N HIS A 500 -2.28 16.15 -22.81
CA HIS A 500 -1.04 16.92 -22.88
C HIS A 500 -0.31 16.75 -24.22
N ASP A 501 -1.11 16.64 -25.29
CA ASP A 501 -0.69 16.49 -26.67
C ASP A 501 -1.26 17.66 -27.51
N ALA A 502 -1.24 17.53 -28.84
CA ALA A 502 -1.75 18.58 -29.71
C ALA A 502 -3.27 18.75 -29.66
N ALA A 503 -4.01 17.74 -29.18
CA ALA A 503 -5.45 17.85 -28.98
C ALA A 503 -5.76 18.53 -27.65
N GLY A 504 -4.95 18.29 -26.61
CA GLY A 504 -5.13 18.87 -25.28
C GLY A 504 -6.51 18.53 -24.71
N ASP A 505 -6.96 17.29 -24.90
CA ASP A 505 -8.23 16.83 -24.37
C ASP A 505 -8.11 16.65 -22.85
N VAL A 506 -9.19 16.96 -22.14
CA VAL A 506 -9.28 16.77 -20.69
C VAL A 506 -10.41 15.78 -20.40
N TYR A 507 -10.06 14.69 -19.72
CA TYR A 507 -11.00 13.65 -19.30
C TYR A 507 -11.16 13.67 -17.78
N VAL A 508 -12.38 13.47 -17.31
CA VAL A 508 -12.75 13.41 -15.89
C VAL A 508 -13.41 12.06 -15.62
N ALA A 509 -13.05 11.42 -14.52
CA ALA A 509 -13.78 10.28 -13.97
C ALA A 509 -14.21 10.60 -12.53
N LEU A 510 -15.52 10.66 -12.32
CA LEU A 510 -16.12 11.07 -11.05
C LEU A 510 -15.98 9.98 -9.99
N SER A 511 -15.66 10.36 -8.75
CA SER A 511 -15.63 9.44 -7.62
C SER A 511 -17.03 9.00 -7.21
N THR A 512 -17.13 7.75 -6.78
CA THR A 512 -18.33 7.19 -6.14
C THR A 512 -18.15 6.97 -4.64
N GLY A 513 -16.96 7.28 -4.11
CA GLY A 513 -16.51 6.97 -2.76
C GLY A 513 -15.98 5.54 -2.55
N SER A 514 -15.95 4.73 -3.62
CA SER A 514 -15.36 3.38 -3.59
C SER A 514 -14.78 2.89 -4.92
N SER A 515 -14.93 3.68 -5.97
CA SER A 515 -14.39 3.51 -7.33
C SER A 515 -14.58 4.81 -8.11
N PHE A 516 -13.97 4.94 -9.28
CA PHE A 516 -14.29 6.04 -10.21
C PHE A 516 -15.26 5.56 -11.31
N GLY A 517 -16.13 6.46 -11.75
CA GLY A 517 -16.99 6.26 -12.92
C GLY A 517 -16.18 6.25 -14.23
N PRO A 518 -16.83 6.11 -15.40
CA PRO A 518 -16.11 6.12 -16.67
C PRO A 518 -15.47 7.48 -16.95
N GLY A 519 -14.24 7.48 -17.46
CA GLY A 519 -13.58 8.68 -17.98
C GLY A 519 -14.37 9.32 -19.13
N GLN A 520 -14.75 10.59 -18.98
CA GLN A 520 -15.51 11.36 -19.97
C GLN A 520 -14.72 12.61 -20.37
N LYS A 521 -14.68 12.89 -21.68
CA LYS A 521 -14.09 14.14 -22.18
C LYS A 521 -14.95 15.31 -21.75
N TRP A 522 -14.40 16.20 -20.94
CA TRP A 522 -15.08 17.39 -20.40
C TRP A 522 -14.58 18.70 -21.01
N HIS A 523 -13.38 18.70 -21.59
CA HIS A 523 -12.81 19.84 -22.29
C HIS A 523 -11.87 19.40 -23.42
N GLU A 524 -11.52 20.33 -24.32
CA GLU A 524 -10.56 20.14 -25.40
C GLU A 524 -9.65 21.34 -25.60
N PHE A 525 -8.47 21.13 -26.18
CA PHE A 525 -7.48 22.18 -26.41
C PHE A 525 -7.11 22.97 -25.15
N PHE A 526 -6.84 22.26 -24.05
CA PHE A 526 -6.46 22.83 -22.77
C PHE A 526 -5.22 22.12 -22.22
N SER A 527 -4.24 22.91 -21.76
CA SER A 527 -2.94 22.41 -21.29
C SER A 527 -2.25 21.48 -22.30
N ILE A 528 -1.95 22.04 -23.48
CA ILE A 528 -1.20 21.33 -24.51
C ILE A 528 0.27 21.12 -24.08
N ALA A 529 0.99 20.28 -24.81
CA ALA A 529 2.38 19.95 -24.52
C ALA A 529 3.26 21.19 -24.27
N GLY A 530 3.85 21.27 -23.07
CA GLY A 530 4.74 22.36 -22.65
C GLY A 530 4.08 23.43 -21.77
N GLU A 531 2.78 23.33 -21.55
CA GLU A 531 2.06 24.12 -20.54
C GLU A 531 2.03 23.38 -19.18
N TYR A 532 1.61 24.06 -18.12
CA TYR A 532 1.53 23.49 -16.77
C TYR A 532 0.07 23.40 -16.31
N PRO A 533 -0.54 22.20 -16.25
CA PRO A 533 -1.90 22.06 -15.75
C PRO A 533 -1.96 22.15 -14.22
N ALA A 534 -3.06 22.72 -13.72
CA ALA A 534 -3.45 22.73 -12.32
C ALA A 534 -4.99 22.68 -12.20
N VAL A 535 -5.46 22.39 -10.99
CA VAL A 535 -6.88 22.29 -10.64
C VAL A 535 -7.09 23.00 -9.30
N GLY A 536 -8.22 23.70 -9.13
CA GLY A 536 -8.57 24.45 -7.91
C GLY A 536 -9.85 25.28 -8.05
N ASP A 537 -10.55 25.57 -6.96
CA ASP A 537 -11.81 26.34 -6.95
C ASP A 537 -11.52 27.84 -6.98
N VAL A 538 -11.31 28.38 -8.19
CA VAL A 538 -10.84 29.77 -8.33
C VAL A 538 -12.00 30.76 -8.34
N ASP A 539 -13.26 30.31 -8.48
CA ASP A 539 -14.44 31.17 -8.41
C ASP A 539 -15.24 31.08 -7.10
N GLY A 540 -14.91 30.11 -6.25
CA GLY A 540 -15.45 29.94 -4.89
C GLY A 540 -16.83 29.30 -4.91
N ASP A 541 -17.16 28.56 -5.96
CA ASP A 541 -18.45 27.89 -6.12
C ASP A 541 -18.50 26.48 -5.52
N GLY A 542 -17.38 26.03 -4.94
CA GLY A 542 -17.18 24.72 -4.34
C GLY A 542 -16.83 23.63 -5.33
N LYS A 543 -16.45 23.96 -6.57
CA LYS A 543 -15.98 23.02 -7.58
C LYS A 543 -14.59 23.38 -8.04
N ALA A 544 -13.75 22.39 -8.20
CA ALA A 544 -12.43 22.58 -8.76
C ALA A 544 -12.52 22.89 -10.27
N ASP A 545 -11.86 23.97 -10.68
CA ASP A 545 -11.75 24.45 -12.06
C ASP A 545 -10.46 23.96 -12.72
N LEU A 546 -10.36 24.11 -14.05
CA LEU A 546 -9.08 23.89 -14.75
C LEU A 546 -8.28 25.18 -14.83
N ILE A 547 -6.98 25.08 -14.56
CA ILE A 547 -6.01 26.14 -14.74
C ILE A 547 -4.86 25.60 -15.60
N THR A 548 -4.37 26.39 -16.56
CA THR A 548 -3.11 26.11 -17.25
C THR A 548 -2.24 27.35 -17.25
N PHE A 549 -0.97 27.19 -16.86
CA PHE A 549 0.06 28.20 -17.02
C PHE A 549 0.75 27.90 -18.35
N THR A 550 0.62 28.80 -19.33
CA THR A 550 1.17 28.52 -20.67
C THR A 550 2.69 28.39 -20.66
N GLN A 551 3.35 29.02 -19.67
CA GLN A 551 4.80 29.10 -19.48
C GLN A 551 5.54 29.60 -20.75
N GLY A 552 6.82 29.97 -20.62
CA GLY A 552 7.61 30.55 -21.73
C GLY A 552 8.15 31.95 -21.45
N PRO A 553 8.57 32.73 -22.46
CA PRO A 553 9.16 34.05 -22.23
C PRO A 553 8.13 35.03 -21.67
N ALA A 554 8.62 36.11 -21.02
CA ALA A 554 7.82 37.20 -20.43
C ALA A 554 6.94 38.00 -21.43
N SER A 555 6.67 37.46 -22.61
CA SER A 555 5.74 37.97 -23.60
C SER A 555 4.61 36.97 -23.93
N ALA A 556 4.60 35.79 -23.30
CA ALA A 556 3.70 34.68 -23.64
C ALA A 556 3.31 33.76 -22.46
N SER A 557 3.64 34.14 -21.21
CA SER A 557 3.31 33.37 -20.00
C SER A 557 1.96 33.81 -19.42
N ASP A 558 0.86 33.36 -20.02
CA ASP A 558 -0.49 33.68 -19.59
C ASP A 558 -1.04 32.57 -18.65
N VAL A 559 -2.04 32.91 -17.84
CA VAL A 559 -2.82 31.96 -17.03
C VAL A 559 -4.22 31.86 -17.61
N ILE A 560 -4.58 30.66 -18.02
CA ILE A 560 -5.86 30.35 -18.66
C ILE A 560 -6.69 29.47 -17.73
N VAL A 561 -7.95 29.83 -17.53
CA VAL A 561 -8.90 29.14 -16.65
C VAL A 561 -10.09 28.65 -17.45
N ALA A 562 -10.60 27.46 -17.14
CA ALA A 562 -11.89 26.97 -17.59
C ALA A 562 -12.72 26.50 -16.39
N LEU A 563 -13.79 27.25 -16.09
CA LEU A 563 -14.62 27.02 -14.91
C LEU A 563 -15.42 25.71 -15.02
N SER A 564 -15.55 24.97 -13.93
CA SER A 564 -16.37 23.77 -13.87
C SER A 564 -17.86 24.10 -13.83
N THR A 565 -18.65 23.29 -14.52
CA THR A 565 -20.11 23.32 -14.40
C THR A 565 -20.66 22.15 -13.58
N GLY A 566 -19.76 21.31 -13.06
CA GLY A 566 -20.06 20.02 -12.42
C GLY A 566 -20.40 18.88 -13.38
N THR A 567 -20.42 19.15 -14.69
CA THR A 567 -20.64 18.12 -15.73
C THR A 567 -19.78 18.29 -16.98
N ALA A 568 -19.05 19.39 -17.07
CA ALA A 568 -18.11 19.78 -18.13
C ALA A 568 -17.36 21.03 -17.67
N PHE A 569 -16.31 21.42 -18.39
CA PHE A 569 -15.67 22.73 -18.20
C PHE A 569 -16.16 23.74 -19.23
N GLY A 570 -16.29 25.00 -18.81
CA GLY A 570 -16.66 26.13 -19.66
C GLY A 570 -15.57 26.49 -20.66
N ALA A 571 -15.79 27.57 -21.42
CA ALA A 571 -14.78 28.03 -22.37
C ALA A 571 -13.52 28.56 -21.67
N SER A 572 -12.34 28.24 -22.20
CA SER A 572 -11.07 28.79 -21.74
C SER A 572 -11.05 30.32 -21.78
N GLN A 573 -10.62 30.93 -20.68
CA GLN A 573 -10.51 32.38 -20.51
C GLN A 573 -9.14 32.73 -19.96
N LYS A 574 -8.55 33.81 -20.48
CA LYS A 574 -7.34 34.36 -19.88
C LYS A 574 -7.71 35.13 -18.61
N TRP A 575 -7.18 34.70 -17.48
CA TRP A 575 -7.40 35.31 -16.17
C TRP A 575 -6.21 36.13 -15.67
N HIS A 576 -5.00 35.85 -16.16
CA HIS A 576 -3.79 36.63 -15.85
C HIS A 576 -2.81 36.61 -17.02
N ASP A 577 -1.97 37.64 -17.14
CA ASP A 577 -0.84 37.70 -18.09
C ASP A 577 0.51 37.81 -17.36
N LEU A 578 1.56 37.28 -17.97
CA LEU A 578 2.95 37.36 -17.46
C LEU A 578 3.14 36.75 -16.05
N PHE A 579 2.59 35.57 -15.81
CA PHE A 579 2.76 34.82 -14.55
C PHE A 579 3.40 33.46 -14.82
N ALA A 580 4.16 32.92 -13.86
CA ALA A 580 4.92 31.68 -14.02
C ALA A 580 5.87 31.73 -15.22
N VAL A 581 6.71 32.78 -15.26
CA VAL A 581 7.57 33.07 -16.41
C VAL A 581 8.75 32.10 -16.48
N GLY A 582 9.08 31.63 -17.67
CA GLY A 582 10.25 30.81 -17.91
C GLY A 582 10.17 29.45 -17.22
N ALA A 583 11.02 29.23 -16.20
CA ALA A 583 11.14 27.98 -15.46
C ALA A 583 10.58 28.07 -14.03
N GLU A 584 9.89 29.18 -13.71
CA GLU A 584 9.18 29.34 -12.46
C GLU A 584 8.19 28.18 -12.21
N GLN A 585 7.99 27.83 -10.94
CA GLN A 585 7.17 26.71 -10.50
C GLN A 585 5.84 27.21 -9.94
N PRO A 586 4.71 27.13 -10.66
CA PRO A 586 3.42 27.63 -10.18
C PRO A 586 2.66 26.63 -9.30
N ARG A 587 1.83 27.14 -8.39
CA ARG A 587 0.88 26.41 -7.55
C ARG A 587 -0.44 27.19 -7.48
N VAL A 588 -1.52 26.47 -7.21
CA VAL A 588 -2.89 27.00 -7.02
C VAL A 588 -3.35 26.66 -5.60
N GLY A 589 -4.01 27.58 -4.89
CA GLY A 589 -4.53 27.36 -3.54
C GLY A 589 -4.97 28.65 -2.83
N ASP A 590 -5.85 28.59 -1.85
CA ASP A 590 -6.40 29.76 -1.14
C ASP A 590 -5.39 30.38 -0.14
N ILE A 591 -4.43 31.14 -0.66
CA ILE A 591 -3.39 31.77 0.17
C ILE A 591 -3.92 32.95 0.98
N ASN A 592 -5.15 33.42 0.75
CA ASN A 592 -5.69 34.61 1.42
C ASN A 592 -6.85 34.35 2.39
N GLY A 593 -7.45 33.17 2.32
CA GLY A 593 -8.49 32.66 3.20
C GLY A 593 -9.88 33.21 2.89
N ASP A 594 -10.14 33.56 1.62
CA ASP A 594 -11.44 34.05 1.18
C ASP A 594 -12.33 32.99 0.53
N GLY A 595 -11.86 31.74 0.49
CA GLY A 595 -12.54 30.59 -0.09
C GLY A 595 -12.43 30.51 -1.60
N LYS A 596 -11.50 31.24 -2.22
CA LYS A 596 -11.13 31.09 -3.63
C LYS A 596 -9.66 30.76 -3.75
N ASP A 597 -9.35 29.80 -4.61
CA ASP A 597 -7.97 29.48 -4.90
C ASP A 597 -7.28 30.60 -5.68
N ASP A 598 -6.11 30.96 -5.18
CA ASP A 598 -5.21 31.95 -5.74
C ASP A 598 -4.08 31.28 -6.53
N ILE A 599 -3.20 32.07 -7.14
CA ILE A 599 -2.00 31.58 -7.80
C ILE A 599 -0.73 32.10 -7.13
N VAL A 600 0.24 31.21 -6.96
CA VAL A 600 1.58 31.51 -6.46
C VAL A 600 2.63 30.89 -7.37
N THR A 601 3.76 31.55 -7.57
CA THR A 601 4.86 31.06 -8.40
C THR A 601 6.21 31.28 -7.72
N PHE A 602 7.06 30.27 -7.80
CA PHE A 602 8.38 30.26 -7.18
C PHE A 602 9.46 30.32 -8.26
N THR A 603 10.38 31.27 -8.14
CA THR A 603 11.49 31.42 -9.09
C THR A 603 12.47 30.25 -9.07
N CYS A 604 12.72 29.67 -7.89
CA CYS A 604 13.64 28.55 -7.71
C CYS A 604 15.00 28.77 -8.38
N ASP A 605 15.50 30.00 -8.28
CA ASP A 605 16.78 30.45 -8.81
C ASP A 605 17.64 31.07 -7.69
N ALA A 606 18.56 31.98 -8.03
CA ALA A 606 19.42 32.63 -7.06
C ALA A 606 18.72 33.73 -6.25
N ASP A 607 17.65 34.32 -6.78
CA ASP A 607 16.85 35.34 -6.12
C ASP A 607 15.80 34.69 -5.21
N ALA A 608 15.31 33.51 -5.59
CA ALA A 608 14.42 32.68 -4.77
C ALA A 608 13.14 33.42 -4.32
N ASP A 609 12.67 34.34 -5.14
CA ASP A 609 11.45 35.11 -4.98
C ASP A 609 10.19 34.25 -5.14
N VAL A 610 9.14 34.66 -4.43
CA VAL A 610 7.78 34.13 -4.52
C VAL A 610 6.82 35.26 -4.91
N TYR A 611 6.11 35.07 -6.02
CA TYR A 611 5.10 36.00 -6.51
C TYR A 611 3.72 35.38 -6.39
N ALA A 612 2.72 36.19 -6.06
CA ALA A 612 1.35 35.72 -5.96
C ALA A 612 0.34 36.71 -6.55
N ALA A 613 -0.79 36.19 -7.02
CA ALA A 613 -1.93 36.96 -7.47
C ALA A 613 -3.21 36.30 -6.93
N VAL A 614 -4.13 37.14 -6.45
CA VAL A 614 -5.34 36.71 -5.73
C VAL A 614 -6.52 36.60 -6.69
N SER A 615 -7.36 35.57 -6.57
CA SER A 615 -8.59 35.47 -7.34
C SER A 615 -9.68 36.40 -6.81
N ASP A 616 -10.34 37.13 -7.70
CA ASP A 616 -11.60 37.84 -7.39
C ASP A 616 -12.84 37.06 -7.85
N GLY A 617 -12.66 35.82 -8.30
CA GLY A 617 -13.67 34.93 -8.89
C GLY A 617 -13.97 35.18 -10.36
N ALA A 618 -13.24 36.09 -11.01
CA ALA A 618 -13.32 36.32 -12.45
C ALA A 618 -11.95 36.52 -13.11
N SER A 619 -10.92 36.85 -12.33
CA SER A 619 -9.54 37.05 -12.75
C SER A 619 -8.59 36.91 -11.56
N PHE A 620 -7.30 36.72 -11.83
CA PHE A 620 -6.28 36.89 -10.80
C PHE A 620 -5.80 38.35 -10.81
N VAL A 621 -5.86 39.00 -9.65
CA VAL A 621 -5.49 40.40 -9.46
C VAL A 621 -4.14 40.54 -8.76
N GLY A 622 -3.39 41.58 -9.14
CA GLY A 622 -2.07 41.87 -8.58
C GLY A 622 -0.94 41.35 -9.46
N THR A 623 -0.58 42.10 -10.51
CA THR A 623 0.52 41.72 -11.40
C THR A 623 1.87 41.74 -10.66
N THR A 624 2.56 40.59 -10.65
CA THR A 624 3.96 40.44 -10.16
C THR A 624 4.21 41.02 -8.77
N VAL A 625 3.24 40.88 -7.86
CA VAL A 625 3.43 41.24 -6.46
C VAL A 625 4.28 40.19 -5.80
N LYS A 626 5.47 40.58 -5.37
CA LYS A 626 6.36 39.73 -4.58
C LYS A 626 5.81 39.62 -3.16
N TRP A 627 5.47 38.41 -2.74
CA TRP A 627 4.94 38.10 -1.40
C TRP A 627 6.01 37.56 -0.45
N ASN A 628 7.10 37.02 -0.99
CA ASN A 628 8.25 36.55 -0.21
C ASN A 628 9.54 36.60 -1.04
N ASP A 629 10.68 36.66 -0.37
CA ASP A 629 12.02 36.58 -0.95
C ASP A 629 12.82 35.46 -0.26
N PHE A 630 13.76 34.85 -0.98
CA PHE A 630 14.66 33.82 -0.46
C PHE A 630 13.99 32.53 0.06
N PHE A 631 12.93 32.05 -0.61
CA PHE A 631 12.18 30.88 -0.15
C PHE A 631 12.43 29.59 -0.94
N CYS A 632 12.62 29.65 -2.28
CA CYS A 632 12.94 28.47 -3.09
C CYS A 632 14.22 28.71 -3.86
N LEU A 633 15.28 27.97 -3.56
CA LEU A 633 16.54 27.98 -4.30
C LEU A 633 16.53 26.94 -5.43
N ALA A 634 17.49 27.09 -6.35
CA ALA A 634 17.69 26.12 -7.42
C ALA A 634 17.92 24.69 -6.89
N GLY A 635 17.08 23.76 -7.32
CA GLY A 635 17.11 22.34 -6.92
C GLY A 635 16.18 21.99 -5.76
N GLU A 636 15.54 22.98 -5.13
CA GLU A 636 14.50 22.79 -4.13
C GLU A 636 13.13 22.57 -4.79
N PHE A 637 12.19 21.99 -4.05
CA PHE A 637 10.85 21.68 -4.54
C PHE A 637 9.78 22.42 -3.73
N PRO A 638 9.03 23.36 -4.33
CA PRO A 638 7.98 24.08 -3.63
C PRO A 638 6.64 23.34 -3.61
N SER A 639 5.85 23.52 -2.55
CA SER A 639 4.48 23.05 -2.37
C SER A 639 3.66 24.11 -1.61
N ARG A 640 2.41 23.79 -1.28
CA ARG A 640 1.49 24.65 -0.53
C ARG A 640 0.45 23.83 0.24
N GLY A 641 -0.12 24.41 1.29
CA GLY A 641 -1.24 23.85 2.05
C GLY A 641 -1.48 24.61 3.37
N ASP A 642 -2.67 24.50 3.95
CA ASP A 642 -3.02 25.07 5.26
C ASP A 642 -2.44 24.20 6.39
N VAL A 643 -1.13 24.27 6.54
CA VAL A 643 -0.41 23.45 7.51
C VAL A 643 -0.62 23.94 8.95
N ASN A 644 -1.23 25.10 9.15
CA ASN A 644 -1.45 25.69 10.47
C ASN A 644 -2.92 25.67 10.92
N GLY A 645 -3.85 25.44 10.00
CA GLY A 645 -5.28 25.30 10.23
C GLY A 645 -5.98 26.65 10.42
N ASP A 646 -5.46 27.71 9.81
CA ASP A 646 -6.06 29.05 9.88
C ASP A 646 -6.93 29.40 8.66
N GLY A 647 -7.12 28.44 7.77
CA GLY A 647 -7.91 28.55 6.55
C GLY A 647 -7.16 29.24 5.42
N ARG A 648 -5.82 29.27 5.46
CA ARG A 648 -4.99 29.86 4.40
C ARG A 648 -3.87 28.92 4.02
N ASP A 649 -3.67 28.76 2.73
CA ASP A 649 -2.55 28.00 2.21
C ASP A 649 -1.23 28.73 2.49
N ASP A 650 -0.36 28.02 3.20
CA ASP A 650 1.01 28.42 3.47
C ASP A 650 1.92 27.95 2.33
N ILE A 651 3.08 28.59 2.17
CA ILE A 651 4.10 28.09 1.23
C ILE A 651 5.04 27.12 1.92
N ILE A 652 5.40 26.05 1.22
CA ILE A 652 6.27 24.98 1.72
C ILE A 652 7.41 24.79 0.73
N VAL A 653 8.63 24.57 1.22
CA VAL A 653 9.74 24.15 0.37
C VAL A 653 10.43 22.93 0.97
N PHE A 654 10.63 21.92 0.13
CA PHE A 654 11.47 20.77 0.39
C PHE A 654 12.85 21.06 -0.21
N THR A 655 13.86 21.22 0.65
CA THR A 655 15.19 21.64 0.19
C THR A 655 15.91 20.61 -0.71
N LYS A 656 15.48 19.33 -0.67
CA LYS A 656 16.04 18.20 -1.45
C LYS A 656 17.58 18.06 -1.36
N GLY A 657 18.20 18.68 -0.35
CA GLY A 657 19.64 18.71 -0.11
C GLY A 657 20.11 17.60 0.84
N ALA A 658 21.30 17.76 1.43
CA ALA A 658 21.86 16.74 2.33
C ALA A 658 21.04 16.50 3.60
N THR A 659 20.31 17.52 4.07
CA THR A 659 19.44 17.46 5.25
C THR A 659 17.98 17.24 4.90
N ASN A 660 17.56 17.45 3.64
CA ASN A 660 16.16 17.41 3.20
C ASN A 660 15.23 18.09 4.21
N ASP A 661 15.60 19.32 4.58
CA ASP A 661 14.80 20.16 5.47
C ASP A 661 13.51 20.60 4.77
N VAL A 662 12.46 20.77 5.56
CA VAL A 662 11.17 21.34 5.14
C VAL A 662 11.01 22.70 5.80
N PHE A 663 10.87 23.75 5.00
CA PHE A 663 10.60 25.11 5.47
C PHE A 663 9.18 25.52 5.11
N VAL A 664 8.55 26.25 6.02
CA VAL A 664 7.19 26.78 5.86
C VAL A 664 7.21 28.29 6.05
N GLY A 665 6.57 28.99 5.12
CA GLY A 665 6.30 30.43 5.18
C GLY A 665 4.80 30.64 5.38
N LEU A 666 4.41 30.99 6.60
CA LEU A 666 3.00 31.14 6.94
C LEU A 666 2.35 32.30 6.19
N SER A 667 1.17 32.10 5.63
CA SER A 667 0.41 33.16 4.99
C SER A 667 -0.16 34.15 6.00
N THR A 668 -0.09 35.42 5.64
CA THR A 668 -0.78 36.51 6.36
C THR A 668 -2.04 36.97 5.62
N GLY A 669 -2.33 36.35 4.48
CA GLY A 669 -3.35 36.73 3.50
C GLY A 669 -3.00 37.93 2.62
N THR A 670 -1.81 38.51 2.78
CA THR A 670 -1.29 39.58 1.91
C THR A 670 0.21 39.46 1.59
N ALA A 671 0.88 38.50 2.22
CA ALA A 671 2.30 38.17 2.11
C ALA A 671 2.54 36.84 2.84
N PHE A 672 3.71 36.21 2.64
CA PHE A 672 4.15 35.10 3.46
C PHE A 672 5.19 35.58 4.49
N ALA A 673 5.08 35.08 5.72
CA ALA A 673 6.10 35.26 6.74
C ALA A 673 7.41 34.57 6.31
N GLY A 674 8.55 35.06 6.81
CA GLY A 674 9.86 34.45 6.50
C GLY A 674 9.90 32.98 6.88
N GLY A 675 10.54 32.15 6.05
CA GLY A 675 10.54 30.70 6.18
C GLY A 675 11.13 30.20 7.51
N ALA A 676 10.37 29.34 8.18
CA ALA A 676 10.81 28.63 9.37
C ALA A 676 10.98 27.14 9.05
N LYS A 677 12.05 26.52 9.55
CA LYS A 677 12.24 25.08 9.42
C LYS A 677 11.22 24.35 10.30
N TRP A 678 10.37 23.54 9.68
CA TRP A 678 9.33 22.77 10.35
C TRP A 678 9.67 21.28 10.46
N HIS A 679 10.59 20.79 9.63
CA HIS A 679 11.04 19.39 9.67
C HIS A 679 12.46 19.22 9.10
N ASP A 680 13.10 18.09 9.40
CA ASP A 680 14.32 17.61 8.75
C ASP A 680 14.31 16.14 8.34
N TYR A 681 15.09 15.84 7.30
CA TYR A 681 15.25 14.50 6.74
C TYR A 681 13.93 13.91 6.22
N PHE A 682 13.10 14.72 5.58
CA PHE A 682 11.84 14.29 5.00
C PHE A 682 11.79 14.59 3.50
N GLY A 683 11.32 13.62 2.72
CA GLY A 683 11.20 13.81 1.28
C GLY A 683 12.56 13.85 0.57
N LEU A 684 13.33 12.78 0.69
CA LEU A 684 14.69 12.67 0.18
C LEU A 684 14.78 12.89 -1.34
N THR A 685 15.99 13.12 -1.84
CA THR A 685 16.25 13.23 -3.29
C THR A 685 15.73 12.01 -4.04
N GLY A 686 14.85 12.24 -5.02
CA GLY A 686 14.22 11.18 -5.83
C GLY A 686 12.88 10.66 -5.30
N GLU A 687 12.41 11.17 -4.15
CA GLU A 687 11.06 10.93 -3.63
C GLU A 687 10.09 11.99 -4.15
N THR A 688 8.84 11.60 -4.41
CA THR A 688 7.74 12.56 -4.61
C THR A 688 7.27 13.02 -3.25
N THR A 689 7.21 14.32 -3.06
CA THR A 689 6.68 14.97 -1.85
C THR A 689 5.52 15.86 -2.22
N LEU A 690 4.48 15.82 -1.40
CA LEU A 690 3.32 16.71 -1.50
C LEU A 690 3.23 17.53 -0.22
#